data_AF-A0A5Q4GQD7-F1
#
_entry.id   AF-A0A5Q4GQD7-F1
#
_cell.length_a   1.000
_cell.length_b   1.000
_cell.length_c   1.000
_cell.angle_alpha   90.00
_cell.angle_beta   90.00
_cell.angle_gamma   90.00
#
_symmetry.space_group_name_H-M   'P 1'
#
loop_
_entity.id
_entity.type
_entity.pdbx_description
1 polymer ?
#
loop_
_entity_poly.entity_id
_entity_poly.type
_entity_poly.pdbx_seq_one_letter_code
_entity_poly.pdbx_strand_id
1 'polypeptide(L)'
;MKTATMVFTVALAVASSTVAGTGRELIDLSGVRGGLVVHVGCGDGARTEQLAAGPAYRVHGLDRDPERVAAARQRLKAANLYGPVAADLWEGRHLPYIENLVNLLVVEPGSDLSEAEMMRVLVPCGVALVAGANGWEKRVKPRPDAMDEWTHYLHNPTNNAVAQDTLVGPPHRFQWNAGPRYARHHDHLSSVSAAVSANGRVFYILDDAPAISILTPPRWKLIARDAFNGTLLWERPLGEWFHHLHPLKSGPAELPRRLVAVGDRCYATLAIDAPVSALDAVTGEVVRTYPQTEGAEEILVADGVLFVRTGGVLVQDSAAVRRGNRPSSTDPPPADLLAIEAETGNVLWNKQHAVVKLTLAVDDARVVFLSGDRLVALDRATGEVLWRSEPVTRADEYPDRSGPVLVLYEDVVLFAGSEFAAKGNRSWAVAKDDKMAAYAAVDGRKLWEAPHPISGYASAEDLLVIDGVAWSGETTSGHAVGTFTGRDVRTGEIVGRFDPNVDTYWFHHRCYRGKATTNYLIMSRTGIEYIDPRKEHWDINHWVRGACLYGVLPANGLTYAPQHPCACFPEAKLDGFAALASGPPLPEPRAAMAALPRLHPGPAYGTLEAATAAAAADWPTYRGDNARSGHARTTIAADPAQAWTTVIGGRLSSPVVADGRLYVAAVDAHTVHALDATEGSPLWQYTAGARVDSPPTVHGGSVLFGSADGYVYCLRAEDGALVWRFRAAPSDQRMMWYDQLESVWPVHGSVLVQDGALVVVAGRSMFLDGGLRMYRLDPRSGEVLDQRVYDERDSADDATLQDYARQMNMPVALTDILSSDGRYLYMRSQAFRLDGERLPLRALPYAGNPERYSIPNDQDAELAHLFSPTGFLDDSWWHRTYWIYGSRFLGGWAGYSQAGRVTPGGKILCFDDTKVYGFGRKPEFYRWTTPLKHHLWSAFKSPEAQRSAGGFRVAHNWTKDTALFARALLLADGTLFAAGPEDLVDEPRIGRRIDAEGVPELLAEQEAAFLGKRGGLFWTVDARTGELLASRKIDRVPVFDGFAAARNRLYMAATDGAVVCFAGE
;
A
#
# COMPACT_ATOMS: atom_id res chain seq x y z
N MET A 1 8.85 -47.24 68.41
CA MET A 1 8.29 -45.87 68.60
C MET A 1 9.40 -44.84 68.36
N LYS A 2 9.42 -44.22 67.17
CA LYS A 2 10.14 -42.96 66.91
C LYS A 2 9.35 -42.21 65.83
N THR A 3 8.79 -41.08 66.23
CA THR A 3 8.01 -40.11 65.44
C THR A 3 8.96 -39.30 64.57
N ALA A 4 8.62 -39.16 63.28
CA ALA A 4 9.33 -38.31 62.32
C ALA A 4 8.63 -36.95 62.23
N THR A 5 9.40 -35.88 62.42
CA THR A 5 8.93 -34.49 62.34
C THR A 5 9.13 -33.97 60.91
N MET A 6 8.04 -33.51 60.31
CA MET A 6 7.93 -32.93 58.99
C MET A 6 8.36 -31.44 59.04
N VAL A 7 9.28 -31.01 58.18
CA VAL A 7 9.69 -29.61 58.04
C VAL A 7 8.99 -29.04 56.80
N PHE A 8 8.15 -28.02 57.01
CA PHE A 8 7.55 -27.21 55.95
C PHE A 8 8.54 -26.13 55.50
N THR A 9 8.92 -26.13 54.23
CA THR A 9 9.65 -25.02 53.59
C THR A 9 8.62 -24.00 53.10
N VAL A 10 8.59 -22.82 53.72
CA VAL A 10 7.80 -21.69 53.25
C VAL A 10 8.52 -21.05 52.07
N ALA A 11 7.91 -21.11 50.88
CA ALA A 11 8.33 -20.33 49.73
C ALA A 11 7.98 -18.85 50.00
N LEU A 12 8.99 -17.98 50.11
CA LEU A 12 8.77 -16.53 50.07
C LEU A 12 8.42 -16.14 48.63
N ALA A 13 7.17 -15.74 48.41
CA ALA A 13 6.77 -14.99 47.23
C ALA A 13 7.45 -13.61 47.28
N VAL A 14 8.36 -13.35 46.33
CA VAL A 14 8.84 -11.99 46.07
C VAL A 14 7.71 -11.25 45.39
N ALA A 15 6.98 -10.41 46.14
CA ALA A 15 5.99 -9.50 45.58
C ALA A 15 6.70 -8.52 44.64
N SER A 16 6.37 -8.54 43.35
CA SER A 16 6.84 -7.51 42.42
C SER A 16 6.20 -6.19 42.83
N SER A 17 6.98 -5.20 43.23
CA SER A 17 6.47 -3.87 43.59
C SER A 17 6.03 -3.15 42.31
N THR A 18 4.76 -3.29 41.93
CA THR A 18 4.17 -2.49 40.85
C THR A 18 4.03 -1.04 41.30
N VAL A 19 4.54 -0.09 40.50
CA VAL A 19 4.30 1.34 40.76
C VAL A 19 2.82 1.63 40.49
N ALA A 20 2.19 2.39 41.39
CA ALA A 20 0.79 2.76 41.30
C ALA A 20 0.49 3.54 40.00
N GLY A 21 -0.74 3.38 39.50
CA GLY A 21 -1.22 4.00 38.27
C GLY A 21 -1.92 2.97 37.39
N THR A 22 -3.12 3.26 36.89
CA THR A 22 -3.81 2.44 35.87
C THR A 22 -3.22 2.69 34.49
N GLY A 23 -3.48 1.82 33.51
CA GLY A 23 -3.05 2.07 32.13
C GLY A 23 -3.60 3.39 31.58
N ARG A 24 -4.83 3.76 31.97
CA ARG A 24 -5.46 5.01 31.53
C ARG A 24 -4.77 6.25 32.09
N GLU A 25 -4.40 6.23 33.38
CA GLU A 25 -3.66 7.33 34.01
C GLU A 25 -2.28 7.55 33.36
N LEU A 26 -1.63 6.48 32.88
CA LEU A 26 -0.36 6.61 32.15
C LEU A 26 -0.52 7.24 30.77
N ILE A 27 -1.62 6.93 30.06
CA ILE A 27 -1.95 7.61 28.80
C ILE A 27 -2.10 9.11 29.05
N ASP A 28 -2.84 9.49 30.09
CA ASP A 28 -3.04 10.91 30.43
C ASP A 28 -1.75 11.60 30.88
N LEU A 29 -0.92 10.95 31.69
CA LEU A 29 0.39 11.45 32.11
C LEU A 29 1.35 11.65 30.92
N SER A 30 1.30 10.74 29.94
CA SER A 30 2.15 10.83 28.75
C SER A 30 1.77 12.03 27.86
N GLY A 31 0.48 12.33 27.75
CA GLY A 31 -0.06 13.28 26.76
C GLY A 31 -0.14 12.71 25.34
N VAL A 32 0.22 11.44 25.13
CA VAL A 32 0.07 10.74 23.85
C VAL A 32 -1.40 10.47 23.59
N ARG A 33 -1.85 10.71 22.36
CA ARG A 33 -3.27 10.66 21.97
C ARG A 33 -3.57 9.67 20.84
N GLY A 34 -2.65 8.74 20.57
CA GLY A 34 -2.77 7.70 19.56
C GLY A 34 -1.40 7.19 19.13
N GLY A 35 -1.39 6.23 18.20
CA GLY A 35 -0.18 5.59 17.71
C GLY A 35 0.18 4.32 18.47
N LEU A 36 1.46 3.94 18.42
CA LEU A 36 1.98 2.71 19.02
C LEU A 36 2.39 2.92 20.48
N VAL A 37 1.81 2.11 21.37
CA VAL A 37 2.16 2.00 22.78
C VAL A 37 2.88 0.67 23.03
N VAL A 38 4.03 0.71 23.69
CA VAL A 38 4.78 -0.47 24.08
C VAL A 38 4.84 -0.55 25.60
N HIS A 39 4.48 -1.70 26.16
CA HIS A 39 4.48 -1.95 27.60
C HIS A 39 5.49 -3.04 27.95
N VAL A 40 6.63 -2.65 28.52
CA VAL A 40 7.72 -3.54 28.91
C VAL A 40 7.55 -4.02 30.34
N GLY A 41 7.61 -5.34 30.54
CA GLY A 41 7.31 -5.99 31.82
C GLY A 41 5.81 -6.24 31.98
N CYS A 42 5.13 -6.67 30.91
CA CYS A 42 3.68 -6.59 30.84
C CYS A 42 2.89 -7.49 31.79
N GLY A 43 3.54 -8.47 32.43
CA GLY A 43 2.89 -9.36 33.39
C GLY A 43 1.75 -10.15 32.74
N ASP A 44 0.62 -10.24 33.43
CA ASP A 44 -0.61 -10.91 32.95
C ASP A 44 -1.39 -10.09 31.90
N GLY A 45 -0.86 -8.95 31.47
CA GLY A 45 -1.46 -8.08 30.47
C GLY A 45 -2.56 -7.15 30.97
N ALA A 46 -2.86 -7.10 32.28
CA ALA A 46 -3.94 -6.24 32.79
C ALA A 46 -3.74 -4.75 32.49
N ARG A 47 -2.52 -4.24 32.66
CA ARG A 47 -2.19 -2.85 32.28
C ARG A 47 -2.11 -2.68 30.75
N THR A 48 -1.60 -3.68 30.03
CA THR A 48 -1.54 -3.68 28.56
C THR A 48 -2.92 -3.51 27.94
N GLU A 49 -3.92 -4.22 28.48
CA GLU A 49 -5.32 -4.08 28.08
C GLU A 49 -5.82 -2.64 28.24
N GLN A 50 -5.53 -2.01 29.39
CA GLN A 50 -5.98 -0.64 29.70
C GLN A 50 -5.25 0.45 28.91
N LEU A 51 -4.04 0.18 28.42
CA LEU A 51 -3.29 1.09 27.54
C LEU A 51 -3.93 1.19 26.15
N ALA A 52 -4.84 0.28 25.79
CA ALA A 52 -5.62 0.36 24.57
C ALA A 52 -6.78 1.36 24.73
N ALA A 53 -6.42 2.64 24.81
CA ALA A 53 -7.30 3.76 25.14
C ALA A 53 -8.35 4.12 24.06
N GLY A 54 -8.42 3.37 22.96
CA GLY A 54 -9.34 3.57 21.84
C GLY A 54 -8.78 3.00 20.52
N PRO A 55 -9.53 3.13 19.40
CA PRO A 55 -9.14 2.58 18.10
C PRO A 55 -7.88 3.26 17.49
N ALA A 56 -7.54 4.47 17.96
CA ALA A 56 -6.35 5.20 17.56
C ALA A 56 -5.05 4.63 18.15
N TYR A 57 -5.13 3.63 19.04
CA TYR A 57 -3.98 3.03 19.70
C TYR A 57 -3.72 1.62 19.18
N ARG A 58 -2.44 1.29 19.05
CA ARG A 58 -1.95 -0.10 18.95
C ARG A 58 -1.10 -0.36 20.16
N VAL A 59 -1.23 -1.53 20.78
CA VAL A 59 -0.54 -1.79 22.05
C VAL A 59 0.19 -3.12 21.98
N HIS A 60 1.47 -3.11 22.38
CA HIS A 60 2.27 -4.32 22.42
C HIS A 60 2.91 -4.50 23.80
N GLY A 61 2.49 -5.55 24.51
CA GLY A 61 3.09 -5.98 25.76
C GLY A 61 4.32 -6.85 25.51
N LEU A 62 5.43 -6.57 26.19
CA LEU A 62 6.65 -7.35 26.13
C LEU A 62 6.98 -7.90 27.51
N ASP A 63 7.22 -9.20 27.63
CA ASP A 63 7.69 -9.84 28.85
C ASP A 63 8.76 -10.90 28.54
N ARG A 64 9.67 -11.14 29.47
CA ARG A 64 10.74 -12.14 29.32
C ARG A 64 10.26 -13.54 29.72
N ASP A 65 9.18 -13.60 30.48
CA ASP A 65 8.61 -14.83 31.02
C ASP A 65 7.52 -15.40 30.07
N PRO A 66 7.72 -16.60 29.50
CA PRO A 66 6.74 -17.21 28.59
C PRO A 66 5.39 -17.49 29.23
N GLU A 67 5.33 -17.77 30.54
CA GLU A 67 4.06 -18.02 31.25
C GLU A 67 3.24 -16.73 31.37
N ARG A 68 3.92 -15.60 31.65
CA ARG A 68 3.27 -14.28 31.70
C ARG A 68 2.76 -13.85 30.32
N VAL A 69 3.56 -14.05 29.28
CA VAL A 69 3.11 -13.78 27.90
C VAL A 69 1.89 -14.65 27.56
N ALA A 70 1.89 -15.93 27.91
CA ALA A 70 0.74 -16.80 27.69
C ALA A 70 -0.52 -16.30 28.43
N ALA A 71 -0.38 -15.89 29.69
CA ALA A 71 -1.47 -15.31 30.47
C ALA A 71 -1.99 -14.00 29.86
N ALA A 72 -1.10 -13.11 29.43
CA ALA A 72 -1.45 -11.88 28.74
C ALA A 72 -2.21 -12.14 27.43
N ARG A 73 -1.73 -13.07 26.60
CA ARG A 73 -2.43 -13.49 25.37
C ARG A 73 -3.83 -14.01 25.66
N GLN A 74 -3.98 -14.86 26.68
CA GLN A 74 -5.28 -15.40 27.08
C GLN A 74 -6.24 -14.29 27.52
N ARG A 75 -5.76 -13.35 28.34
CA ARG A 75 -6.54 -12.21 28.81
C ARG A 75 -7.02 -11.32 27.66
N LEU A 76 -6.12 -10.94 26.76
CA LEU A 76 -6.42 -10.08 25.61
C LEU A 76 -7.43 -10.72 24.65
N LYS A 77 -7.37 -12.05 24.47
CA LYS A 77 -8.37 -12.79 23.70
C LYS A 77 -9.73 -12.83 24.38
N ALA A 78 -9.77 -13.04 25.69
CA ALA A 78 -11.01 -13.00 26.46
C ALA A 78 -11.69 -11.62 26.38
N ALA A 79 -10.90 -10.55 26.22
CA ALA A 79 -11.38 -9.19 25.99
C ALA A 79 -11.69 -8.87 24.51
N ASN A 80 -11.48 -9.81 23.58
CA ASN A 80 -11.60 -9.61 22.11
C ASN A 80 -10.74 -8.45 21.57
N LEU A 81 -9.53 -8.29 22.12
CA LEU A 81 -8.57 -7.25 21.75
C LEU A 81 -7.34 -7.78 21.01
N TYR A 82 -7.18 -9.11 20.94
CA TYR A 82 -5.96 -9.71 20.38
C TYR A 82 -5.80 -9.40 18.89
N GLY A 83 -4.62 -8.89 18.51
CA GLY A 83 -4.33 -8.36 17.17
C GLY A 83 -4.00 -6.87 17.25
N PRO A 84 -4.99 -5.97 17.44
CA PRO A 84 -4.74 -4.55 17.77
C PRO A 84 -3.96 -4.36 19.09
N VAL A 85 -4.16 -5.29 20.02
CA VAL A 85 -3.36 -5.44 21.24
C VAL A 85 -2.72 -6.82 21.24
N ALA A 86 -1.40 -6.90 21.40
CA ALA A 86 -0.69 -8.17 21.42
C ALA A 86 0.27 -8.24 22.62
N ALA A 87 0.74 -9.45 22.91
CA ALA A 87 1.80 -9.68 23.88
C ALA A 87 2.81 -10.68 23.32
N ASP A 88 4.10 -10.42 23.52
CA ASP A 88 5.16 -11.28 23.00
C ASP A 88 6.38 -11.36 23.91
N LEU A 89 7.17 -12.40 23.67
CA LEU A 89 8.47 -12.58 24.29
C LEU A 89 9.47 -11.60 23.69
N TRP A 90 10.42 -11.16 24.52
CA TRP A 90 11.56 -10.36 24.08
C TRP A 90 12.82 -10.71 24.87
N GLU A 91 13.98 -10.31 24.37
CA GLU A 91 15.28 -10.68 24.93
C GLU A 91 15.69 -9.93 26.20
N GLY A 92 15.05 -8.78 26.46
CA GLY A 92 15.29 -7.97 27.67
C GLY A 92 16.34 -6.86 27.53
N ARG A 93 16.99 -6.70 26.37
CA ARG A 93 18.01 -5.65 26.14
C ARG A 93 17.68 -4.76 24.96
N HIS A 94 17.40 -5.33 23.79
CA HIS A 94 16.99 -4.59 22.61
C HIS A 94 15.50 -4.79 22.35
N LEU A 95 14.80 -3.67 22.14
CA LEU A 95 13.40 -3.66 21.77
C LEU A 95 13.26 -4.07 20.30
N PRO A 96 12.28 -4.92 19.96
CA PRO A 96 12.18 -5.54 18.64
C PRO A 96 11.57 -4.60 17.58
N TYR A 97 11.88 -3.30 17.61
CA TYR A 97 11.30 -2.30 16.72
C TYR A 97 12.37 -1.60 15.92
N ILE A 98 12.02 -1.18 14.70
CA ILE A 98 12.79 -0.18 13.97
C ILE A 98 12.82 1.15 14.74
N GLU A 99 13.69 2.06 14.33
CA GLU A 99 13.77 3.38 14.92
C GLU A 99 12.53 4.24 14.60
N ASN A 100 12.24 5.21 15.47
CA ASN A 100 11.11 6.13 15.31
C ASN A 100 9.77 5.41 15.09
N LEU A 101 9.39 4.46 15.95
CA LEU A 101 8.12 3.73 15.80
C LEU A 101 7.16 3.93 16.97
N VAL A 102 7.67 4.09 18.19
CA VAL A 102 6.88 4.05 19.44
C VAL A 102 6.49 5.45 19.89
N ASN A 103 5.19 5.72 20.05
CA ASN A 103 4.70 6.99 20.60
C ASN A 103 4.81 7.02 22.12
N LEU A 104 4.46 5.92 22.77
CA LEU A 104 4.53 5.76 24.23
C LEU A 104 5.23 4.46 24.61
N LEU A 105 6.33 4.55 25.35
CA LEU A 105 7.01 3.43 25.96
C LEU A 105 6.76 3.43 27.47
N VAL A 106 6.08 2.42 28.00
CA VAL A 106 5.87 2.21 29.44
C VAL A 106 6.85 1.13 29.91
N VAL A 107 7.72 1.46 30.84
CA VAL A 107 8.76 0.55 31.36
C VAL A 107 8.52 0.28 32.84
N GLU A 108 8.08 -0.93 33.17
CA GLU A 108 7.90 -1.40 34.54
C GLU A 108 9.24 -1.59 35.27
N PRO A 109 9.25 -1.68 36.62
CA PRO A 109 10.47 -1.87 37.41
C PRO A 109 11.23 -3.14 37.02
N GLY A 110 12.57 -3.07 37.11
CA GLY A 110 13.46 -4.22 36.87
C GLY A 110 13.88 -4.43 35.41
N SER A 111 13.59 -3.46 34.53
CA SER A 111 14.09 -3.44 33.16
C SER A 111 15.49 -2.78 33.08
N ASP A 112 16.42 -3.41 32.36
CA ASP A 112 17.77 -2.89 32.10
C ASP A 112 17.86 -2.05 30.81
N LEU A 113 16.73 -1.50 30.34
CA LEU A 113 16.68 -0.71 29.11
C LEU A 113 17.50 0.57 29.23
N SER A 114 18.48 0.72 28.33
CA SER A 114 19.30 1.92 28.25
C SER A 114 18.52 3.11 27.69
N GLU A 115 18.92 4.33 28.06
CA GLU A 115 18.38 5.57 27.50
C GLU A 115 18.50 5.61 25.98
N ALA A 116 19.65 5.18 25.44
CA ALA A 116 19.90 5.16 24.00
C ALA A 116 18.90 4.25 23.26
N GLU A 117 18.54 3.11 23.84
CA GLU A 117 17.59 2.18 23.24
C GLU A 117 16.15 2.73 23.29
N MET A 118 15.76 3.36 24.41
CA MET A 118 14.46 4.04 24.50
C MET A 118 14.36 5.17 23.46
N MET A 119 15.38 6.02 23.37
CA MET A 119 15.40 7.12 22.41
C MET A 119 15.48 6.64 20.95
N ARG A 120 16.07 5.47 20.68
CA ARG A 120 16.09 4.88 19.33
C ARG A 120 14.68 4.57 18.83
N VAL A 121 13.89 3.86 19.64
CA VAL A 121 12.55 3.39 19.22
C VAL A 121 11.48 4.46 19.29
N LEU A 122 11.62 5.46 20.17
CA LEU A 122 10.63 6.52 20.27
C LEU A 122 10.56 7.33 18.96
N VAL A 123 9.35 7.67 18.53
CA VAL A 123 9.13 8.68 17.49
C VAL A 123 9.66 10.04 17.99
N PRO A 124 10.02 10.99 17.10
CA PRO A 124 10.25 12.38 17.50
C PRO A 124 9.10 12.91 18.37
N CYS A 125 9.43 13.54 19.51
CA CYS A 125 8.47 13.95 20.55
C CYS A 125 7.71 12.81 21.27
N GLY A 126 8.06 11.55 21.00
CA GLY A 126 7.55 10.38 21.71
C GLY A 126 8.00 10.34 23.17
N VAL A 127 7.24 9.62 24.00
CA VAL A 127 7.37 9.64 25.46
C VAL A 127 7.74 8.26 26.00
N ALA A 128 8.76 8.19 26.87
CA ALA A 128 8.95 7.06 27.76
C ALA A 128 8.50 7.42 29.19
N LEU A 129 7.69 6.55 29.79
CA LEU A 129 7.35 6.56 31.21
C LEU A 129 8.09 5.39 31.88
N VAL A 130 9.09 5.72 32.69
CA VAL A 130 9.95 4.73 33.36
C VAL A 130 9.60 4.69 34.83
N ALA A 131 9.31 3.49 35.36
CA ALA A 131 9.01 3.32 36.77
C ALA A 131 10.27 3.53 37.63
N GLY A 132 10.25 4.54 38.51
CA GLY A 132 11.29 4.86 39.46
C GLY A 132 10.85 4.68 40.92
N ALA A 133 11.76 4.93 41.87
CA ALA A 133 11.51 4.74 43.31
C ALA A 133 10.39 5.63 43.87
N ASN A 134 10.13 6.78 43.23
CA ASN A 134 9.16 7.79 43.67
C ASN A 134 7.97 7.97 42.70
N GLY A 135 7.75 7.04 41.76
CA GLY A 135 6.70 7.14 40.75
C GLY A 135 7.23 7.04 39.32
N TRP A 136 6.46 7.54 38.35
CA TRP A 136 6.80 7.48 36.93
C TRP A 136 7.66 8.68 36.49
N GLU A 137 8.82 8.41 35.90
CA GLU A 137 9.68 9.42 35.28
C GLU A 137 9.34 9.56 33.79
N LYS A 138 9.06 10.79 33.35
CA LYS A 138 8.77 11.11 31.95
C LYS A 138 10.04 11.52 31.21
N ARG A 139 10.34 10.86 30.10
CA ARG A 139 11.43 11.20 29.16
C ARG A 139 10.83 11.43 27.78
N VAL A 140 11.31 12.43 27.05
CA VAL A 140 10.77 12.81 25.73
C VAL A 140 11.90 12.81 24.72
N LYS A 141 11.69 12.17 23.57
CA LYS A 141 12.67 12.21 22.47
C LYS A 141 12.65 13.60 21.81
N PRO A 142 13.80 14.27 21.66
CA PRO A 142 13.87 15.53 20.95
C PRO A 142 13.52 15.36 19.47
N ARG A 143 12.86 16.35 18.87
CA ARG A 143 12.69 16.43 17.42
C ARG A 143 14.02 16.89 16.79
N PRO A 144 14.52 16.22 15.74
CA PRO A 144 15.73 16.68 15.05
C PRO A 144 15.51 18.02 14.34
N ASP A 145 16.47 18.94 14.45
CA ASP A 145 16.42 20.25 13.75
C ASP A 145 16.45 20.10 12.22
N ALA A 146 17.05 19.02 11.73
CA ALA A 146 17.15 18.66 10.30
C ALA A 146 15.82 18.20 9.68
N MET A 147 14.77 18.00 10.50
CA MET A 147 13.49 17.44 10.10
C MET A 147 12.47 18.53 9.84
N ASP A 148 11.82 18.48 8.68
CA ASP A 148 10.82 19.47 8.29
C ASP A 148 9.44 18.82 8.08
N GLU A 149 8.41 19.65 8.01
CA GLU A 149 7.02 19.27 7.76
C GLU A 149 6.60 19.69 6.35
N TRP A 150 5.34 19.42 5.98
CA TRP A 150 4.81 19.76 4.66
C TRP A 150 3.36 20.21 4.80
N THR A 151 3.22 21.42 5.33
CA THR A 151 1.96 21.99 5.82
C THR A 151 0.92 22.25 4.72
N HIS A 152 1.37 22.48 3.48
CA HIS A 152 0.54 22.81 2.32
C HIS A 152 0.89 21.91 1.14
N TYR A 153 0.05 21.84 0.10
CA TYR A 153 0.34 21.05 -1.12
C TYR A 153 1.76 21.27 -1.68
N LEU A 154 2.21 22.52 -1.71
CA LEU A 154 3.55 22.94 -2.16
C LEU A 154 4.44 23.34 -0.97
N HIS A 155 4.56 22.44 0.00
CA HIS A 155 5.33 22.56 1.25
C HIS A 155 4.75 23.57 2.23
N ASN A 156 4.72 24.84 1.87
CA ASN A 156 4.32 25.95 2.73
C ASN A 156 3.54 27.02 1.92
N PRO A 157 3.14 28.18 2.48
CA PRO A 157 2.28 29.13 1.78
C PRO A 157 2.99 29.93 0.67
N THR A 158 4.30 29.77 0.48
CA THR A 158 5.10 30.49 -0.53
C THR A 158 5.06 29.86 -1.93
N ASN A 159 4.42 28.69 -2.08
CA ASN A 159 4.38 27.86 -3.30
C ASN A 159 5.71 27.23 -3.74
N ASN A 160 6.80 27.37 -2.97
CA ASN A 160 8.03 26.65 -3.24
C ASN A 160 7.88 25.19 -2.82
N ALA A 161 7.80 24.25 -3.78
CA ALA A 161 7.59 22.82 -3.51
C ALA A 161 8.88 22.12 -3.02
N VAL A 162 9.55 22.72 -2.02
CA VAL A 162 10.86 22.33 -1.51
C VAL A 162 10.83 22.35 0.02
N ALA A 163 11.00 21.18 0.63
CA ALA A 163 11.15 21.09 2.08
C ALA A 163 12.59 21.39 2.53
N GLN A 164 12.73 21.93 3.73
CA GLN A 164 14.02 22.10 4.41
C GLN A 164 14.51 20.79 5.07
N ASP A 165 13.82 19.67 4.81
CA ASP A 165 14.15 18.37 5.37
C ASP A 165 15.44 17.81 4.75
N THR A 166 16.51 17.73 5.55
CA THR A 166 17.79 17.19 5.10
C THR A 166 17.94 15.69 5.40
N LEU A 167 16.97 15.10 6.10
CA LEU A 167 16.94 13.67 6.40
C LEU A 167 16.29 12.86 5.27
N VAL A 168 15.40 13.45 4.47
CA VAL A 168 14.84 12.79 3.27
C VAL A 168 15.92 12.54 2.22
N GLY A 169 15.95 11.33 1.67
CA GLY A 169 16.84 10.91 0.58
C GLY A 169 16.39 9.59 -0.06
N PRO A 170 17.21 8.98 -0.93
CA PRO A 170 16.90 7.71 -1.57
C PRO A 170 16.49 6.62 -0.56
N PRO A 171 15.40 5.88 -0.83
CA PRO A 171 14.85 4.92 0.12
C PRO A 171 15.63 3.60 0.11
N HIS A 172 16.02 3.12 1.29
CA HIS A 172 16.61 1.78 1.47
C HIS A 172 15.88 0.94 2.53
N ARG A 173 14.93 1.53 3.25
CA ARG A 173 14.16 0.85 4.30
C ARG A 173 12.67 1.19 4.23
N PHE A 174 11.83 0.22 4.58
CA PHE A 174 10.42 0.46 4.84
C PHE A 174 10.22 1.00 6.26
N GLN A 175 9.45 2.09 6.41
CA GLN A 175 9.05 2.59 7.73
C GLN A 175 7.68 2.02 8.14
N TRP A 176 6.68 2.14 7.27
CA TRP A 176 5.36 1.53 7.44
C TRP A 176 4.59 1.45 6.12
N ASN A 177 3.55 0.62 6.07
CA ASN A 177 2.60 0.58 4.96
C ASN A 177 1.15 0.51 5.47
N ALA A 178 0.22 1.14 4.75
CA ALA A 178 -1.20 1.17 5.08
C ALA A 178 -2.12 0.97 3.86
N GLY A 179 -3.34 0.51 4.11
CA GLY A 179 -4.36 0.28 3.09
C GLY A 179 -5.06 1.56 2.60
N PRO A 180 -5.87 1.46 1.52
CA PRO A 180 -6.06 0.26 0.67
C PRO A 180 -4.81 -0.10 -0.13
N ARG A 181 -4.74 -1.30 -0.72
CA ARG A 181 -3.58 -1.76 -1.49
C ARG A 181 -3.36 -0.99 -2.80
N TYR A 182 -4.46 -0.68 -3.49
CA TYR A 182 -4.43 0.12 -4.71
C TYR A 182 -5.48 1.22 -4.65
N ALA A 183 -5.20 2.33 -5.34
CA ALA A 183 -6.23 3.28 -5.71
C ALA A 183 -7.19 2.67 -6.75
N ARG A 184 -8.41 3.21 -6.87
CA ARG A 184 -9.51 2.58 -7.60
C ARG A 184 -9.23 2.39 -9.09
N HIS A 185 -8.84 3.46 -9.76
CA HIS A 185 -8.73 3.46 -11.20
C HIS A 185 -7.71 4.47 -11.69
N HIS A 186 -7.02 4.11 -12.77
CA HIS A 186 -5.94 4.92 -13.31
C HIS A 186 -6.37 5.82 -14.46
N ASP A 187 -7.44 5.49 -15.18
CA ASP A 187 -7.90 6.28 -16.33
C ASP A 187 -8.98 7.31 -15.96
N HIS A 188 -9.32 7.37 -14.66
CA HIS A 188 -10.29 8.29 -14.07
C HIS A 188 -9.62 9.12 -12.99
N LEU A 189 -10.37 10.02 -12.33
CA LEU A 189 -9.87 10.89 -11.28
C LEU A 189 -8.99 10.13 -10.27
N SER A 190 -7.87 10.73 -9.88
CA SER A 190 -7.01 10.15 -8.85
C SER A 190 -7.79 9.92 -7.57
N SER A 191 -7.70 8.73 -6.97
CA SER A 191 -8.31 8.48 -5.66
C SER A 191 -7.69 9.32 -4.56
N VAL A 192 -6.42 9.75 -4.71
CA VAL A 192 -5.76 10.62 -3.74
C VAL A 192 -5.88 12.07 -4.24
N SER A 193 -6.62 12.89 -3.50
CA SER A 193 -6.90 14.27 -3.88
C SER A 193 -5.87 15.25 -3.29
N ALA A 194 -5.37 15.00 -2.09
CA ALA A 194 -4.45 15.88 -1.37
C ALA A 194 -3.71 15.10 -0.27
N ALA A 195 -2.51 15.53 0.10
CA ALA A 195 -1.88 15.14 1.35
C ALA A 195 -1.01 16.27 1.92
N VAL A 196 -0.85 16.32 3.24
CA VAL A 196 -0.02 17.28 3.98
C VAL A 196 0.49 16.61 5.26
N SER A 197 1.50 17.18 5.90
CA SER A 197 2.00 16.72 7.20
C SER A 197 2.26 17.88 8.14
N ALA A 198 1.84 17.73 9.39
CA ALA A 198 2.12 18.66 10.48
C ALA A 198 2.13 17.94 11.84
N ASN A 199 3.00 18.40 12.74
CA ASN A 199 3.22 17.91 14.10
C ASN A 199 3.23 16.37 14.23
N GLY A 200 4.02 15.70 13.39
CA GLY A 200 4.18 14.24 13.42
C GLY A 200 2.96 13.44 12.93
N ARG A 201 2.07 14.07 12.14
CA ARG A 201 0.90 13.43 11.53
C ARG A 201 0.87 13.65 10.02
N VAL A 202 0.28 12.72 9.29
CA VAL A 202 0.00 12.85 7.85
C VAL A 202 -1.51 12.87 7.65
N PHE A 203 -1.98 13.88 6.92
CA PHE A 203 -3.39 14.08 6.56
C PHE A 203 -3.55 13.91 5.06
N TYR A 204 -4.58 13.21 4.61
CA TYR A 204 -4.82 13.03 3.18
C TYR A 204 -6.29 12.79 2.86
N ILE A 205 -6.68 13.18 1.64
CA ILE A 205 -8.03 12.96 1.11
C ILE A 205 -7.99 11.79 0.12
N LEU A 206 -8.81 10.76 0.38
CA LEU A 206 -8.85 9.51 -0.37
C LEU A 206 -10.28 9.10 -0.75
N ASP A 207 -10.50 8.66 -1.99
CA ASP A 207 -11.63 7.81 -2.38
C ASP A 207 -11.31 6.34 -2.10
N ASP A 208 -11.91 5.77 -1.07
CA ASP A 208 -11.65 4.40 -0.59
C ASP A 208 -12.69 3.37 -1.05
N ALA A 209 -13.58 3.73 -1.99
CA ALA A 209 -14.54 2.78 -2.53
C ALA A 209 -13.83 1.58 -3.20
N PRO A 210 -14.47 0.39 -3.28
CA PRO A 210 -13.84 -0.82 -3.82
C PRO A 210 -13.22 -0.60 -5.22
N ALA A 211 -12.04 -1.19 -5.46
CA ALA A 211 -11.35 -1.14 -6.75
C ALA A 211 -11.90 -2.13 -7.80
N ILE A 212 -12.93 -2.92 -7.43
CA ILE A 212 -13.61 -3.92 -8.27
C ILE A 212 -14.18 -3.26 -9.52
N SER A 213 -14.89 -2.14 -9.35
CA SER A 213 -15.45 -1.35 -10.44
C SER A 213 -15.34 0.13 -10.14
N ILE A 214 -14.98 0.91 -11.16
CA ILE A 214 -14.98 2.37 -11.05
C ILE A 214 -16.41 2.94 -11.10
N LEU A 215 -17.41 2.14 -11.48
CA LEU A 215 -18.81 2.58 -11.51
C LEU A 215 -19.47 2.59 -10.13
N THR A 216 -18.86 1.95 -9.12
CA THR A 216 -19.31 2.05 -7.73
C THR A 216 -19.21 3.51 -7.26
N PRO A 217 -20.21 4.04 -6.52
CA PRO A 217 -20.14 5.38 -5.97
C PRO A 217 -18.84 5.63 -5.17
N PRO A 218 -18.22 6.81 -5.27
CA PRO A 218 -17.00 7.11 -4.54
C PRO A 218 -17.29 7.31 -3.05
N ARG A 219 -16.29 7.04 -2.22
CA ARG A 219 -16.33 7.25 -0.76
C ARG A 219 -15.14 8.10 -0.35
N TRP A 220 -15.31 9.41 -0.49
CA TRP A 220 -14.28 10.38 -0.13
C TRP A 220 -14.16 10.50 1.38
N LYS A 221 -12.93 10.48 1.87
CA LYS A 221 -12.59 10.61 3.29
C LYS A 221 -11.40 11.54 3.47
N LEU A 222 -11.41 12.33 4.54
CA LEU A 222 -10.21 12.94 5.11
C LEU A 222 -9.68 12.00 6.20
N ILE A 223 -8.41 11.62 6.11
CA ILE A 223 -7.79 10.61 6.98
C ILE A 223 -6.56 11.21 7.64
N ALA A 224 -6.37 10.92 8.93
CA ALA A 224 -5.17 11.23 9.68
C ALA A 224 -4.47 9.97 10.18
N ARG A 225 -3.15 9.92 9.99
CA ARG A 225 -2.28 8.85 10.49
C ARG A 225 -1.11 9.43 11.25
N ASP A 226 -0.58 8.64 12.19
CA ASP A 226 0.74 8.90 12.75
C ASP A 226 1.80 8.86 11.63
N ALA A 227 2.68 9.86 11.59
CA ALA A 227 3.64 10.01 10.49
C ALA A 227 4.76 8.96 10.49
N PHE A 228 5.04 8.34 11.63
CA PHE A 228 6.24 7.52 11.85
C PHE A 228 5.95 6.03 11.97
N ASN A 229 4.71 5.65 12.32
CA ASN A 229 4.26 4.25 12.33
C ASN A 229 2.96 4.02 11.54
N GLY A 230 2.34 5.05 10.97
CA GLY A 230 1.20 4.88 10.07
C GLY A 230 -0.11 4.46 10.74
N THR A 231 -0.17 4.40 12.08
CA THR A 231 -1.39 4.04 12.81
C THR A 231 -2.53 4.99 12.43
N LEU A 232 -3.69 4.45 12.07
CA LEU A 232 -4.90 5.24 11.85
C LEU A 232 -5.32 5.97 13.14
N LEU A 233 -5.34 7.30 13.12
CA LEU A 233 -5.78 8.11 14.25
C LEU A 233 -7.28 8.36 14.16
N TRP A 234 -7.74 8.83 13.00
CA TRP A 234 -9.14 9.04 12.69
C TRP A 234 -9.35 9.11 11.18
N GLU A 235 -10.58 8.86 10.75
CA GLU A 235 -11.05 9.12 9.40
C GLU A 235 -12.42 9.81 9.45
N ARG A 236 -12.68 10.67 8.48
CA ARG A 236 -13.93 11.43 8.38
C ARG A 236 -14.47 11.36 6.95
N PRO A 237 -15.71 10.89 6.74
CA PRO A 237 -16.37 11.00 5.46
C PRO A 237 -16.48 12.46 5.00
N LEU A 238 -16.23 12.71 3.72
CA LEU A 238 -16.49 13.99 3.08
C LEU A 238 -17.84 13.94 2.37
N GLY A 239 -18.45 15.11 2.17
CA GLY A 239 -19.62 15.26 1.30
C GLY A 239 -19.27 15.04 -0.17
N GLU A 240 -20.08 15.60 -1.07
CA GLU A 240 -19.79 15.55 -2.50
C GLU A 240 -18.40 16.13 -2.78
N TRP A 241 -17.60 15.38 -3.53
CA TRP A 241 -16.29 15.82 -4.02
C TRP A 241 -16.32 15.87 -5.56
N PHE A 242 -15.16 16.02 -6.19
CA PHE A 242 -15.10 16.02 -7.65
C PHE A 242 -15.54 14.68 -8.27
N HIS A 243 -16.26 14.73 -9.40
CA HIS A 243 -16.86 13.56 -10.03
C HIS A 243 -15.80 12.49 -10.40
N HIS A 244 -15.83 11.34 -9.72
CA HIS A 244 -14.84 10.26 -9.85
C HIS A 244 -14.64 9.73 -11.29
N LEU A 245 -15.68 9.72 -12.15
CA LEU A 245 -15.53 9.31 -13.56
C LEU A 245 -14.87 10.36 -14.48
N HIS A 246 -14.35 11.47 -13.95
CA HIS A 246 -13.64 12.46 -14.75
C HIS A 246 -12.57 11.79 -15.63
N PRO A 247 -12.55 12.03 -16.95
CA PRO A 247 -11.73 11.28 -17.90
C PRO A 247 -10.28 11.78 -17.93
N LEU A 248 -9.58 11.68 -16.80
CA LEU A 248 -8.15 11.96 -16.68
C LEU A 248 -7.61 11.49 -15.33
N LYS A 249 -6.36 11.02 -15.30
CA LYS A 249 -5.72 10.40 -14.13
C LYS A 249 -5.43 11.34 -12.96
N SER A 250 -5.11 12.62 -13.24
CA SER A 250 -4.81 13.61 -12.20
C SER A 250 -6.10 14.27 -11.69
N GLY A 251 -6.89 14.85 -12.59
CA GLY A 251 -8.01 15.70 -12.22
C GLY A 251 -7.61 17.17 -12.11
N PRO A 252 -8.49 18.05 -11.59
CA PRO A 252 -8.22 19.48 -11.47
C PRO A 252 -7.05 19.77 -10.51
N ALA A 253 -6.10 20.59 -10.96
CA ALA A 253 -4.85 20.88 -10.26
C ALA A 253 -5.03 21.67 -8.96
N GLU A 254 -6.19 22.29 -8.76
CA GLU A 254 -6.54 23.05 -7.55
C GLU A 254 -7.10 22.18 -6.43
N LEU A 255 -7.52 20.93 -6.69
CA LEU A 255 -8.08 20.06 -5.63
C LEU A 255 -7.11 19.88 -4.43
N PRO A 256 -5.79 19.71 -4.64
CA PRO A 256 -4.84 19.63 -3.53
C PRO A 256 -4.75 20.90 -2.66
N ARG A 257 -5.22 22.06 -3.16
CA ARG A 257 -5.16 23.36 -2.44
C ARG A 257 -6.23 23.52 -1.36
N ARG A 258 -7.08 22.51 -1.16
CA ARG A 258 -8.18 22.50 -0.17
C ARG A 258 -7.84 21.76 1.13
N LEU A 259 -6.57 21.39 1.33
CA LEU A 259 -6.10 20.74 2.55
C LEU A 259 -4.81 21.40 3.02
N VAL A 260 -4.80 21.86 4.27
CA VAL A 260 -3.65 22.47 4.95
C VAL A 260 -3.57 21.92 6.37
N ALA A 261 -2.37 21.68 6.89
CA ALA A 261 -2.17 21.33 8.29
C ALA A 261 -1.04 22.16 8.89
N VAL A 262 -1.27 22.79 10.04
CA VAL A 262 -0.27 23.62 10.74
C VAL A 262 -0.41 23.36 12.23
N GLY A 263 0.67 22.94 12.89
CA GLY A 263 0.67 22.58 14.30
C GLY A 263 -0.39 21.52 14.61
N ASP A 264 -1.30 21.81 15.55
CA ASP A 264 -2.39 20.92 15.97
C ASP A 264 -3.74 21.21 15.29
N ARG A 265 -3.71 21.82 14.08
CA ARG A 265 -4.91 22.09 13.29
C ARG A 265 -4.79 21.55 11.88
N CYS A 266 -5.89 21.00 11.37
CA CYS A 266 -6.09 20.63 9.98
C CYS A 266 -7.21 21.48 9.39
N TYR A 267 -6.95 22.22 8.33
CA TYR A 267 -7.91 23.07 7.64
C TYR A 267 -8.30 22.42 6.31
N ALA A 268 -9.60 22.21 6.09
CA ALA A 268 -10.11 21.60 4.87
C ALA A 268 -11.54 22.04 4.55
N THR A 269 -11.95 21.94 3.28
CA THR A 269 -13.37 21.93 2.94
C THR A 269 -13.94 20.53 3.14
N LEU A 270 -15.08 20.39 3.83
CA LEU A 270 -15.69 19.09 4.12
C LEU A 270 -16.64 18.57 3.01
N ALA A 271 -16.75 19.32 1.92
CA ALA A 271 -17.30 18.97 0.60
C ALA A 271 -16.62 19.91 -0.42
N ILE A 272 -16.84 19.71 -1.72
CA ILE A 272 -16.16 20.48 -2.77
C ILE A 272 -16.45 21.99 -2.72
N ASP A 273 -17.66 22.34 -2.28
CA ASP A 273 -18.22 23.70 -2.18
C ASP A 273 -18.43 24.17 -0.74
N ALA A 274 -18.17 23.30 0.25
CA ALA A 274 -18.31 23.65 1.66
C ALA A 274 -17.32 24.76 2.07
N PRO A 275 -17.66 25.57 3.09
CA PRO A 275 -16.70 26.46 3.71
C PRO A 275 -15.52 25.70 4.32
N VAL A 276 -14.43 26.43 4.56
CA VAL A 276 -13.28 25.92 5.31
C VAL A 276 -13.71 25.57 6.73
N SER A 277 -13.28 24.41 7.19
CA SER A 277 -13.35 23.98 8.60
C SER A 277 -11.95 23.80 9.14
N ALA A 278 -11.71 24.27 10.37
CA ALA A 278 -10.57 23.92 11.19
C ALA A 278 -10.95 22.72 12.07
N LEU A 279 -10.19 21.64 11.93
CA LEU A 279 -10.31 20.41 12.69
C LEU A 279 -9.16 20.32 13.69
N ASP A 280 -9.43 19.72 14.84
CA ASP A 280 -8.38 19.27 15.74
C ASP A 280 -7.57 18.16 15.05
N ALA A 281 -6.26 18.34 14.95
CA ALA A 281 -5.37 17.42 14.25
C ALA A 281 -5.36 16.01 14.86
N VAL A 282 -5.69 15.90 16.15
CA VAL A 282 -5.60 14.66 16.92
C VAL A 282 -6.91 13.88 16.88
N THR A 283 -8.05 14.55 16.98
CA THR A 283 -9.36 13.89 17.08
C THR A 283 -10.18 13.92 15.79
N GLY A 284 -9.88 14.85 14.87
CA GLY A 284 -10.69 15.08 13.67
C GLY A 284 -12.03 15.77 13.95
N GLU A 285 -12.22 16.29 15.16
CA GLU A 285 -13.39 17.08 15.52
C GLU A 285 -13.29 18.48 14.93
N VAL A 286 -14.42 18.99 14.43
CA VAL A 286 -14.49 20.37 13.94
C VAL A 286 -14.42 21.32 15.12
N VAL A 287 -13.35 22.09 15.19
CA VAL A 287 -13.17 23.15 16.20
C VAL A 287 -13.87 24.43 15.76
N ARG A 288 -13.82 24.73 14.45
CA ARG A 288 -14.44 25.93 13.88
C ARG A 288 -14.76 25.73 12.40
N THR A 289 -15.82 26.37 11.94
CA THR A 289 -16.11 26.55 10.51
C THR A 289 -16.09 28.05 10.21
N TYR A 290 -15.64 28.44 9.01
CA TYR A 290 -15.58 29.84 8.55
C TYR A 290 -16.63 30.05 7.45
N PRO A 291 -17.91 30.36 7.77
CA PRO A 291 -19.00 30.37 6.79
C PRO A 291 -18.78 31.32 5.61
N GLN A 292 -18.07 32.44 5.84
CA GLN A 292 -17.69 33.41 4.82
C GLN A 292 -16.76 32.86 3.71
N THR A 293 -16.33 31.61 3.83
CA THR A 293 -15.45 30.92 2.87
C THR A 293 -16.17 29.83 2.06
N GLU A 294 -17.51 29.84 2.03
CA GLU A 294 -18.28 28.96 1.15
C GLU A 294 -17.79 29.06 -0.29
N GLY A 295 -17.61 27.91 -0.96
CA GLY A 295 -16.98 27.84 -2.28
C GLY A 295 -15.45 28.02 -2.27
N ALA A 296 -14.76 27.78 -1.16
CA ALA A 296 -13.30 27.87 -1.09
C ALA A 296 -12.61 26.99 -2.15
N GLU A 297 -11.73 27.60 -2.94
CA GLU A 297 -10.94 26.91 -3.97
C GLU A 297 -9.47 26.72 -3.56
N GLU A 298 -8.90 27.68 -2.83
CA GLU A 298 -7.52 27.64 -2.34
C GLU A 298 -7.46 28.14 -0.89
N ILE A 299 -6.73 27.40 -0.06
CA ILE A 299 -6.52 27.68 1.37
C ILE A 299 -5.02 27.80 1.62
N LEU A 300 -4.59 28.90 2.23
CA LEU A 300 -3.25 29.07 2.80
C LEU A 300 -3.37 29.49 4.27
N VAL A 301 -2.41 29.07 5.09
CA VAL A 301 -2.30 29.47 6.50
C VAL A 301 -0.88 29.95 6.77
N ALA A 302 -0.76 31.17 7.29
CA ALA A 302 0.52 31.75 7.71
C ALA A 302 0.32 32.56 8.99
N ASP A 303 1.14 32.32 10.02
CA ASP A 303 1.12 32.96 11.35
C ASP A 303 -0.29 33.15 11.94
N GLY A 304 -1.09 32.08 11.94
CA GLY A 304 -2.44 32.11 12.51
C GLY A 304 -3.48 32.86 11.67
N VAL A 305 -3.16 33.24 10.43
CA VAL A 305 -4.08 33.88 9.48
C VAL A 305 -4.37 32.93 8.31
N LEU A 306 -5.65 32.72 8.03
CA LEU A 306 -6.16 32.03 6.84
C LEU A 306 -6.25 33.02 5.68
N PHE A 307 -5.67 32.67 4.55
CA PHE A 307 -5.89 33.34 3.27
C PHE A 307 -6.69 32.41 2.38
N VAL A 308 -7.90 32.83 2.03
CA VAL A 308 -8.84 31.98 1.30
C VAL A 308 -9.31 32.69 0.06
N ARG A 309 -9.13 32.04 -1.09
CA ARG A 309 -9.77 32.41 -2.34
C ARG A 309 -11.06 31.61 -2.48
N THR A 310 -12.19 32.28 -2.56
CA THR A 310 -13.46 31.66 -2.92
C THR A 310 -13.61 31.63 -4.45
N GLY A 311 -14.44 30.74 -4.94
CA GLY A 311 -14.84 30.68 -6.34
C GLY A 311 -16.29 30.23 -6.46
N GLY A 312 -16.88 30.37 -7.66
CA GLY A 312 -18.20 29.82 -7.94
C GLY A 312 -18.19 28.28 -7.89
N VAL A 313 -19.38 27.68 -7.75
CA VAL A 313 -19.57 26.22 -7.71
C VAL A 313 -18.89 25.57 -8.93
N LEU A 314 -17.95 24.64 -8.70
CA LEU A 314 -17.39 23.80 -9.76
C LEU A 314 -18.55 23.03 -10.41
N VAL A 315 -18.89 23.36 -11.65
CA VAL A 315 -19.99 22.72 -12.38
C VAL A 315 -19.70 21.23 -12.54
N GLN A 316 -20.38 20.40 -11.73
CA GLN A 316 -20.35 18.94 -11.81
C GLN A 316 -21.34 18.41 -12.87
N ASP A 317 -21.38 19.00 -14.08
CA ASP A 317 -22.22 18.44 -15.15
C ASP A 317 -21.63 17.08 -15.56
N SER A 318 -22.22 16.03 -15.00
CA SER A 318 -21.83 14.64 -15.24
C SER A 318 -21.89 14.30 -16.73
N ALA A 319 -22.80 14.90 -17.50
CA ALA A 319 -22.90 14.70 -18.94
C ALA A 319 -21.79 15.42 -19.71
N ALA A 320 -21.41 16.64 -19.33
CA ALA A 320 -20.26 17.35 -19.94
C ALA A 320 -18.93 16.66 -19.62
N VAL A 321 -18.71 16.27 -18.37
CA VAL A 321 -17.52 15.53 -17.93
C VAL A 321 -17.41 14.19 -18.66
N ARG A 322 -18.53 13.48 -18.89
CA ARG A 322 -18.58 12.21 -19.66
C ARG A 322 -18.37 12.37 -21.16
N ARG A 323 -18.75 13.52 -21.74
CA ARG A 323 -18.51 13.84 -23.16
C ARG A 323 -17.04 14.18 -23.44
N GLY A 324 -16.21 14.30 -22.39
CA GLY A 324 -14.81 14.68 -22.53
C GLY A 324 -14.62 16.15 -22.89
N ASN A 325 -15.65 16.99 -22.65
CA ASN A 325 -15.47 18.44 -22.66
C ASN A 325 -14.54 18.77 -21.49
N ARG A 326 -13.28 19.02 -21.81
CA ARG A 326 -12.29 19.42 -20.81
C ARG A 326 -12.59 20.86 -20.46
N PRO A 327 -12.95 21.17 -19.21
CA PRO A 327 -13.02 22.56 -18.80
C PRO A 327 -11.61 23.13 -18.93
N SER A 328 -11.50 24.17 -19.73
CA SER A 328 -10.34 25.01 -19.81
C SER A 328 -10.70 26.36 -19.20
N SER A 329 -9.83 26.87 -18.34
CA SER A 329 -10.06 28.12 -17.62
C SER A 329 -9.36 29.27 -18.34
N THR A 330 -10.13 30.30 -18.65
CA THR A 330 -9.62 31.65 -18.91
C THR A 330 -9.39 32.37 -17.59
N ASP A 331 -9.06 33.66 -17.64
CA ASP A 331 -9.05 34.48 -16.43
C ASP A 331 -10.38 34.36 -15.67
N PRO A 332 -10.33 34.06 -14.36
CA PRO A 332 -11.54 33.92 -13.58
C PRO A 332 -12.20 35.29 -13.37
N PRO A 333 -13.53 35.34 -13.17
CA PRO A 333 -14.17 36.56 -12.67
C PRO A 333 -13.57 36.93 -11.30
N PRO A 334 -13.64 38.22 -10.90
CA PRO A 334 -13.30 38.62 -9.55
C PRO A 334 -14.04 37.76 -8.52
N ALA A 335 -13.31 37.26 -7.53
CA ALA A 335 -13.85 36.50 -6.41
C ALA A 335 -13.28 37.03 -5.09
N ASP A 336 -13.89 36.63 -3.97
CA ASP A 336 -13.41 37.06 -2.65
C ASP A 336 -12.04 36.42 -2.37
N LEU A 337 -11.10 37.28 -2.00
CA LEU A 337 -9.87 36.92 -1.33
C LEU A 337 -9.98 37.46 0.09
N LEU A 338 -10.01 36.55 1.06
CA LEU A 338 -10.20 36.87 2.47
C LEU A 338 -8.92 36.61 3.25
N ALA A 339 -8.60 37.50 4.21
CA ALA A 339 -7.74 37.18 5.33
C ALA A 339 -8.58 37.06 6.61
N ILE A 340 -8.41 35.96 7.33
CA ILE A 340 -9.22 35.62 8.50
C ILE A 340 -8.30 35.16 9.63
N GLU A 341 -8.46 35.73 10.82
CA GLU A 341 -7.79 35.23 12.02
C GLU A 341 -8.29 33.81 12.34
N ALA A 342 -7.40 32.82 12.30
CA ALA A 342 -7.78 31.41 12.35
C ALA A 342 -8.41 31.02 13.70
N GLU A 343 -7.91 31.56 14.80
CA GLU A 343 -8.41 31.22 16.14
C GLU A 343 -9.84 31.72 16.38
N THR A 344 -10.13 32.97 15.97
CA THR A 344 -11.37 33.67 16.28
C THR A 344 -12.41 33.62 15.16
N GLY A 345 -11.96 33.43 13.91
CA GLY A 345 -12.78 33.56 12.71
C GLY A 345 -13.03 35.00 12.25
N ASN A 346 -12.39 35.99 12.88
CA ASN A 346 -12.54 37.39 12.51
C ASN A 346 -11.95 37.66 11.13
N VAL A 347 -12.76 38.24 10.23
CA VAL A 347 -12.27 38.71 8.92
C VAL A 347 -11.42 39.95 9.14
N LEU A 348 -10.13 39.87 8.80
CA LEU A 348 -9.19 40.99 8.85
C LEU A 348 -9.44 41.93 7.66
N TRP A 349 -9.60 41.35 6.48
CA TRP A 349 -10.02 42.05 5.27
C TRP A 349 -10.65 41.07 4.26
N ASN A 350 -11.48 41.61 3.38
CA ASN A 350 -12.05 40.91 2.22
C ASN A 350 -11.94 41.82 0.99
N LYS A 351 -11.30 41.34 -0.07
CA LYS A 351 -11.06 42.08 -1.31
C LYS A 351 -11.46 41.23 -2.50
N GLN A 352 -11.97 41.87 -3.55
CA GLN A 352 -12.36 41.21 -4.79
C GLN A 352 -11.23 41.26 -5.81
N HIS A 353 -10.70 40.10 -6.19
CA HIS A 353 -9.63 39.99 -7.18
C HIS A 353 -9.89 38.83 -8.14
N ALA A 354 -9.55 39.03 -9.42
CA ALA A 354 -9.51 37.97 -10.41
C ALA A 354 -8.22 37.16 -10.24
N VAL A 355 -8.13 36.39 -9.16
CA VAL A 355 -6.94 35.58 -8.82
C VAL A 355 -6.91 34.34 -9.71
N VAL A 356 -5.90 34.21 -10.55
CA VAL A 356 -5.69 33.01 -11.37
C VAL A 356 -5.31 31.84 -10.48
N LYS A 357 -5.99 30.71 -10.68
CA LYS A 357 -5.80 29.47 -9.91
C LYS A 357 -4.33 29.07 -9.81
N LEU A 358 -3.94 28.48 -8.69
CA LEU A 358 -2.60 27.96 -8.37
C LEU A 358 -1.53 29.02 -8.09
N THR A 359 -1.82 30.32 -8.26
CA THR A 359 -0.82 31.38 -8.12
C THR A 359 -0.81 32.09 -6.78
N LEU A 360 -1.83 31.87 -5.93
CA LEU A 360 -1.90 32.49 -4.62
C LEU A 360 -0.72 32.01 -3.75
N ALA A 361 0.08 32.95 -3.27
CA ALA A 361 1.21 32.73 -2.37
C ALA A 361 1.25 33.81 -1.29
N VAL A 362 1.78 33.47 -0.12
CA VAL A 362 1.91 34.36 1.03
C VAL A 362 3.29 34.21 1.64
N ASP A 363 3.92 35.35 1.93
CA ASP A 363 5.13 35.45 2.76
C ASP A 363 4.82 36.28 4.01
N ASP A 364 5.85 36.64 4.79
CA ASP A 364 5.69 37.36 6.05
C ASP A 364 5.02 38.74 5.89
N ALA A 365 5.12 39.37 4.72
CA ALA A 365 4.68 40.74 4.46
C ALA A 365 3.60 40.87 3.38
N ARG A 366 3.45 39.91 2.48
CA ARG A 366 2.72 40.07 1.22
C ARG A 366 1.81 38.88 0.90
N VAL A 367 0.73 39.18 0.18
CA VAL A 367 -0.05 38.20 -0.57
C VAL A 367 0.17 38.46 -2.05
N VAL A 368 0.68 37.47 -2.80
CA VAL A 368 1.06 37.62 -4.20
C VAL A 368 0.32 36.61 -5.08
N PHE A 369 -0.15 37.07 -6.23
CA PHE A 369 -0.86 36.24 -7.20
C PHE A 369 -0.83 36.85 -8.60
N LEU A 370 -1.23 36.06 -9.59
CA LEU A 370 -1.50 36.52 -10.95
C LEU A 370 -2.95 37.01 -11.08
N SER A 371 -3.15 38.18 -11.66
CA SER A 371 -4.47 38.72 -12.00
C SER A 371 -4.45 39.39 -13.36
N GLY A 372 -5.22 38.84 -14.31
CA GLY A 372 -5.06 39.17 -15.72
C GLY A 372 -3.62 38.89 -16.17
N ASP A 373 -3.00 39.81 -16.89
CA ASP A 373 -1.63 39.67 -17.38
C ASP A 373 -0.56 40.17 -16.39
N ARG A 374 -0.89 40.45 -15.12
CA ARG A 374 0.06 41.05 -14.16
C ARG A 374 0.13 40.31 -12.84
N LEU A 375 1.32 40.28 -12.26
CA LEU A 375 1.49 39.93 -10.86
C LEU A 375 1.02 41.09 -9.99
N VAL A 376 0.31 40.77 -8.93
CA VAL A 376 -0.23 41.72 -7.95
C VAL A 376 0.27 41.29 -6.58
N ALA A 377 0.85 42.24 -5.84
CA ALA A 377 1.13 42.06 -4.42
C ALA A 377 0.22 42.95 -3.58
N LEU A 378 -0.36 42.36 -2.56
CA LEU A 378 -1.10 43.04 -1.53
C LEU A 378 -0.28 43.09 -0.25
N ASP A 379 -0.46 44.14 0.54
CA ASP A 379 -0.03 44.19 1.92
C ASP A 379 -0.80 43.12 2.71
N ARG A 380 -0.08 42.22 3.38
CA ARG A 380 -0.67 41.07 4.05
C ARG A 380 -1.67 41.46 5.15
N ALA A 381 -1.39 42.55 5.86
CA ALA A 381 -2.19 42.97 7.01
C ALA A 381 -3.48 43.70 6.60
N THR A 382 -3.46 44.46 5.51
CA THR A 382 -4.54 45.36 5.11
C THR A 382 -5.28 44.93 3.83
N GLY A 383 -4.66 44.08 3.01
CA GLY A 383 -5.17 43.71 1.69
C GLY A 383 -5.09 44.83 0.65
N GLU A 384 -4.39 45.93 0.94
CA GLU A 384 -4.18 47.03 -0.01
C GLU A 384 -3.12 46.67 -1.05
N VAL A 385 -3.29 47.14 -2.28
CA VAL A 385 -2.33 46.85 -3.37
C VAL A 385 -1.02 47.59 -3.09
N LEU A 386 0.08 46.85 -2.96
CA LEU A 386 1.43 47.40 -2.88
C LEU A 386 1.96 47.75 -4.26
N TRP A 387 1.85 46.82 -5.19
CA TRP A 387 2.34 47.00 -6.56
C TRP A 387 1.63 46.07 -7.56
N ARG A 388 1.77 46.44 -8.84
CA ARG A 388 1.40 45.61 -9.98
C ARG A 388 2.61 45.56 -10.91
N SER A 389 3.00 44.37 -11.34
CA SER A 389 4.11 44.22 -12.27
C SER A 389 3.78 44.81 -13.64
N GLU A 390 4.79 44.93 -14.50
CA GLU A 390 4.56 44.95 -15.95
C GLU A 390 3.89 43.65 -16.43
N PRO A 391 3.25 43.63 -17.63
CA PRO A 391 2.65 42.41 -18.16
C PRO A 391 3.62 41.23 -18.21
N VAL A 392 3.15 40.05 -17.84
CA VAL A 392 3.92 38.81 -17.84
C VAL A 392 3.59 37.96 -19.06
N THR A 393 4.56 37.15 -19.49
CA THR A 393 4.29 36.12 -20.50
C THR A 393 3.47 35.00 -19.84
N ARG A 394 2.38 34.57 -20.48
CA ARG A 394 1.53 33.47 -20.00
C ARG A 394 0.65 32.88 -21.10
N ALA A 395 0.07 31.71 -20.83
CA ALA A 395 -1.00 31.18 -21.67
C ALA A 395 -2.31 31.96 -21.53
N ASP A 396 -3.05 32.05 -22.64
CA ASP A 396 -4.41 32.63 -22.68
C ASP A 396 -5.44 31.76 -21.94
N GLU A 397 -5.19 30.45 -21.90
CA GLU A 397 -6.11 29.46 -21.38
C GLU A 397 -5.35 28.28 -20.76
N TYR A 398 -5.80 27.79 -19.61
CA TYR A 398 -5.21 26.65 -18.92
C TYR A 398 -6.14 25.44 -18.95
N PRO A 399 -5.61 24.22 -19.14
CA PRO A 399 -6.39 23.01 -18.91
C PRO A 399 -6.57 22.79 -17.41
N ASP A 400 -7.72 22.25 -16.99
CA ASP A 400 -8.01 21.84 -15.61
C ASP A 400 -6.85 21.21 -14.80
N ARG A 401 -6.08 20.34 -15.44
CA ARG A 401 -4.97 19.57 -14.85
C ARG A 401 -3.68 20.35 -14.60
N SER A 402 -3.59 21.60 -15.03
CA SER A 402 -2.34 22.38 -15.03
C SER A 402 -2.64 23.87 -14.85
N GLY A 403 -1.60 24.66 -14.63
CA GLY A 403 -1.72 26.11 -14.63
C GLY A 403 -0.37 26.78 -14.60
N PRO A 404 -0.33 28.11 -14.40
CA PRO A 404 0.90 28.85 -14.22
C PRO A 404 1.50 28.56 -12.85
N VAL A 405 2.79 28.85 -12.70
CA VAL A 405 3.56 28.63 -11.47
C VAL A 405 4.04 29.98 -10.95
N LEU A 406 3.80 30.22 -9.66
CA LEU A 406 4.32 31.38 -8.93
C LEU A 406 5.01 30.86 -7.66
N VAL A 407 6.23 31.34 -7.39
CA VAL A 407 7.00 30.98 -6.19
C VAL A 407 7.50 32.26 -5.52
N LEU A 408 7.25 32.40 -4.21
CA LEU A 408 7.88 33.41 -3.37
C LEU A 408 9.13 32.81 -2.72
N TYR A 409 10.25 33.49 -2.85
CA TYR A 409 11.50 33.10 -2.20
C TYR A 409 12.24 34.36 -1.75
N GLU A 410 12.30 34.56 -0.43
CA GLU A 410 12.93 35.73 0.20
C GLU A 410 12.42 37.06 -0.40
N ASP A 411 13.27 37.77 -1.15
CA ASP A 411 12.98 39.06 -1.79
C ASP A 411 12.61 38.94 -3.28
N VAL A 412 12.36 37.73 -3.78
CA VAL A 412 12.08 37.45 -5.20
C VAL A 412 10.72 36.76 -5.37
N VAL A 413 9.98 37.18 -6.40
CA VAL A 413 8.83 36.47 -6.98
C VAL A 413 9.26 35.84 -8.29
N LEU A 414 9.24 34.51 -8.37
CA LEU A 414 9.47 33.76 -9.59
C LEU A 414 8.13 33.39 -10.24
N PHE A 415 8.07 33.47 -11.57
CA PHE A 415 6.86 33.18 -12.32
C PHE A 415 7.17 32.44 -13.64
N ALA A 416 6.37 31.41 -13.93
CA ALA A 416 6.31 30.74 -15.22
C ALA A 416 4.85 30.65 -15.68
N GLY A 417 4.60 31.09 -16.91
CA GLY A 417 3.25 31.31 -17.44
C GLY A 417 2.67 30.14 -18.24
N SER A 418 3.42 29.05 -18.43
CA SER A 418 3.01 27.82 -19.12
C SER A 418 2.51 28.06 -20.56
N GLU A 419 3.12 28.98 -21.32
CA GLU A 419 2.63 29.46 -22.63
C GLU A 419 2.39 28.32 -23.65
N PHE A 420 3.30 27.36 -23.66
CA PHE A 420 3.32 26.17 -24.47
C PHE A 420 2.95 24.94 -23.64
N ALA A 421 3.36 24.84 -22.37
CA ALA A 421 3.02 23.71 -21.50
C ALA A 421 1.50 23.53 -21.34
N ALA A 422 0.72 24.61 -21.23
CA ALA A 422 -0.74 24.54 -21.15
C ALA A 422 -1.38 23.77 -22.33
N LYS A 423 -0.75 23.82 -23.51
CA LYS A 423 -1.20 23.14 -24.73
C LYS A 423 -0.43 21.83 -25.00
N GLY A 424 0.80 21.72 -24.49
CA GLY A 424 1.81 20.75 -24.93
C GLY A 424 2.33 19.79 -23.87
N ASN A 425 1.98 19.93 -22.58
CA ASN A 425 2.52 19.12 -21.47
C ASN A 425 2.09 17.64 -21.44
N ARG A 426 1.57 17.13 -22.56
CA ARG A 426 1.26 15.71 -22.80
C ARG A 426 1.90 15.18 -24.09
N SER A 427 2.68 16.01 -24.77
CA SER A 427 3.31 15.64 -26.02
C SER A 427 4.50 14.72 -25.78
N TRP A 428 4.66 13.73 -26.65
CA TRP A 428 5.85 12.89 -26.70
C TRP A 428 7.08 13.64 -27.21
N ALA A 429 6.90 14.77 -27.91
CA ALA A 429 7.96 15.64 -28.40
C ALA A 429 7.68 17.09 -28.04
N VAL A 430 8.67 17.78 -27.49
CA VAL A 430 8.62 19.22 -27.22
C VAL A 430 9.66 19.90 -28.09
N ALA A 431 9.28 20.99 -28.77
CA ALA A 431 10.15 21.73 -29.70
C ALA A 431 10.37 23.20 -29.31
N LYS A 432 9.80 23.64 -28.18
CA LYS A 432 9.87 25.02 -27.69
C LYS A 432 9.92 25.01 -26.17
N ASP A 433 10.67 25.97 -25.63
CA ASP A 433 10.69 26.27 -24.20
C ASP A 433 9.65 27.35 -23.89
N ASP A 434 9.06 27.26 -22.70
CA ASP A 434 8.33 28.33 -22.05
C ASP A 434 9.30 29.39 -21.51
N LYS A 435 8.77 30.39 -20.82
CA LYS A 435 9.58 31.41 -20.13
C LYS A 435 9.39 31.35 -18.62
N MET A 436 10.47 31.67 -17.92
CA MET A 436 10.44 32.03 -16.50
C MET A 436 11.01 33.43 -16.31
N ALA A 437 10.49 34.15 -15.33
CA ALA A 437 10.97 35.47 -14.95
C ALA A 437 11.01 35.65 -13.44
N ALA A 438 11.91 36.50 -12.98
CA ALA A 438 11.99 36.94 -11.59
C ALA A 438 11.60 38.41 -11.47
N TYR A 439 10.94 38.74 -10.37
CA TYR A 439 10.53 40.09 -10.01
C TYR A 439 10.96 40.39 -8.59
N ALA A 440 11.42 41.62 -8.33
CA ALA A 440 11.70 42.06 -6.97
C ALA A 440 10.41 42.10 -6.17
N ALA A 441 10.35 41.41 -5.05
CA ALA A 441 9.11 41.30 -4.28
C ALA A 441 8.72 42.60 -3.56
N VAL A 442 9.66 43.54 -3.43
CA VAL A 442 9.43 44.86 -2.82
C VAL A 442 8.60 45.80 -3.70
N ASP A 443 8.78 45.77 -5.03
CA ASP A 443 8.19 46.76 -5.95
C ASP A 443 7.63 46.17 -7.26
N GLY A 444 7.78 44.85 -7.47
CA GLY A 444 7.30 44.17 -8.66
C GLY A 444 8.13 44.43 -9.92
N ARG A 445 9.32 45.03 -9.80
CA ARG A 445 10.21 45.28 -10.94
C ARG A 445 10.79 43.96 -11.45
N LYS A 446 10.69 43.70 -12.75
CA LYS A 446 11.34 42.54 -13.39
C LYS A 446 12.86 42.63 -13.20
N LEU A 447 13.44 41.56 -12.66
CA LEU A 447 14.87 41.41 -12.46
C LEU A 447 15.52 40.79 -13.70
N TRP A 448 14.94 39.69 -14.19
CA TRP A 448 15.42 38.96 -15.36
C TRP A 448 14.29 38.10 -15.97
N GLU A 449 14.51 37.64 -17.20
CA GLU A 449 13.67 36.68 -17.92
C GLU A 449 14.59 35.67 -18.64
N ALA A 450 14.23 34.39 -18.62
CA ALA A 450 15.02 33.31 -19.20
C ALA A 450 14.13 32.19 -19.79
N PRO A 451 14.69 31.33 -20.68
CA PRO A 451 14.00 30.12 -21.13
C PRO A 451 13.70 29.17 -19.96
N HIS A 452 12.50 28.58 -19.98
CA HIS A 452 12.02 27.56 -19.06
C HIS A 452 11.64 26.30 -19.87
N PRO A 453 12.39 25.21 -19.77
CA PRO A 453 12.04 23.97 -20.47
C PRO A 453 10.66 23.47 -20.04
N ILE A 454 9.84 23.02 -21.00
CA ILE A 454 8.52 22.47 -20.67
C ILE A 454 8.69 21.27 -19.74
N SER A 455 8.07 21.39 -18.57
CA SER A 455 8.14 20.41 -17.49
C SER A 455 6.74 20.01 -17.01
N GLY A 456 6.64 18.99 -16.15
CA GLY A 456 5.36 18.49 -15.62
C GLY A 456 4.45 17.80 -16.66
N TYR A 457 4.46 16.47 -16.74
CA TYR A 457 3.53 15.75 -17.62
C TYR A 457 2.10 15.79 -17.07
N ALA A 458 1.12 16.34 -17.79
CA ALA A 458 -0.27 16.46 -17.35
C ALA A 458 -0.44 17.05 -15.93
N SER A 459 0.45 17.98 -15.57
CA SER A 459 0.52 18.71 -14.30
C SER A 459 1.16 20.09 -14.55
N ALA A 460 1.11 20.98 -13.56
CA ALA A 460 1.82 22.27 -13.62
C ALA A 460 3.34 22.07 -13.71
N GLU A 461 4.05 23.07 -14.27
CA GLU A 461 5.49 23.03 -14.52
C GLU A 461 6.34 22.92 -13.24
N ASP A 462 7.54 22.38 -13.40
CA ASP A 462 8.53 22.16 -12.35
C ASP A 462 9.47 23.38 -12.23
N LEU A 463 9.15 24.28 -11.30
CA LEU A 463 10.03 25.38 -10.87
C LEU A 463 10.28 25.26 -9.36
N LEU A 464 11.52 24.95 -8.97
CA LEU A 464 11.89 24.56 -7.60
C LEU A 464 13.08 25.39 -7.12
N VAL A 465 13.01 26.00 -5.94
CA VAL A 465 14.12 26.84 -5.43
C VAL A 465 14.83 26.15 -4.26
N ILE A 466 16.12 25.89 -4.43
CA ILE A 466 17.02 25.31 -3.41
C ILE A 466 18.18 26.27 -3.22
N ASP A 467 18.43 26.72 -1.99
CA ASP A 467 19.60 27.55 -1.62
C ASP A 467 19.86 28.74 -2.56
N GLY A 468 18.81 29.49 -2.91
CA GLY A 468 18.92 30.65 -3.83
C GLY A 468 19.06 30.29 -5.31
N VAL A 469 18.88 29.02 -5.68
CA VAL A 469 18.95 28.54 -7.07
C VAL A 469 17.60 28.02 -7.54
N ALA A 470 17.04 28.62 -8.59
CA ALA A 470 15.86 28.14 -9.31
C ALA A 470 16.24 27.02 -10.29
N TRP A 471 15.77 25.82 -10.01
CA TRP A 471 15.96 24.63 -10.83
C TRP A 471 14.76 24.39 -11.74
N SER A 472 15.06 24.07 -13.00
CA SER A 472 14.13 23.61 -14.01
C SER A 472 14.77 22.52 -14.86
N GLY A 473 14.00 21.57 -15.35
CA GLY A 473 14.51 20.44 -16.13
C GLY A 473 13.57 20.00 -17.24
N GLU A 474 14.13 19.36 -18.26
CA GLU A 474 13.36 18.83 -19.40
C GLU A 474 12.59 17.55 -19.01
N THR A 475 11.55 17.67 -18.17
CA THR A 475 10.89 16.50 -17.54
C THR A 475 9.64 16.02 -18.26
N THR A 476 9.16 16.68 -19.31
CA THR A 476 7.84 16.35 -19.91
C THR A 476 7.83 15.20 -20.91
N SER A 477 8.86 15.08 -21.75
CA SER A 477 8.81 14.34 -23.02
C SER A 477 9.65 13.07 -23.02
N GLY A 478 9.08 12.00 -23.60
CA GLY A 478 9.71 10.76 -24.06
C GLY A 478 11.16 10.82 -24.56
N HIS A 479 11.49 11.89 -25.26
CA HIS A 479 12.70 12.08 -26.03
C HIS A 479 13.63 13.15 -25.45
N ALA A 480 13.23 13.78 -24.35
CA ALA A 480 14.07 14.76 -23.67
C ALA A 480 15.33 14.09 -23.12
N VAL A 481 16.45 14.82 -23.13
CA VAL A 481 17.68 14.37 -22.47
C VAL A 481 17.45 14.33 -20.95
N GLY A 482 16.60 15.24 -20.44
CA GLY A 482 16.38 15.40 -19.01
C GLY A 482 17.42 16.30 -18.35
N THR A 483 18.03 17.21 -19.12
CA THR A 483 18.98 18.20 -18.62
C THR A 483 18.32 19.09 -17.57
N PHE A 484 19.01 19.30 -16.45
CA PHE A 484 18.62 20.27 -15.43
C PHE A 484 19.47 21.53 -15.54
N THR A 485 18.84 22.69 -15.36
CA THR A 485 19.50 24.00 -15.32
C THR A 485 19.09 24.73 -14.05
N GLY A 486 20.08 25.14 -13.27
CA GLY A 486 19.94 25.94 -12.05
C GLY A 486 20.38 27.37 -12.31
N ARG A 487 19.54 28.33 -11.92
CA ARG A 487 19.82 29.77 -12.04
C ARG A 487 19.78 30.46 -10.71
N ASP A 488 20.71 31.37 -10.46
CA ASP A 488 20.61 32.26 -9.30
C ASP A 488 19.30 33.06 -9.36
N VAL A 489 18.52 33.03 -8.28
CA VAL A 489 17.16 33.61 -8.29
C VAL A 489 17.12 35.12 -8.49
N ARG A 490 18.22 35.84 -8.20
CA ARG A 490 18.27 37.31 -8.27
C ARG A 490 18.81 37.82 -9.61
N THR A 491 19.75 37.10 -10.19
CA THR A 491 20.48 37.53 -11.40
C THR A 491 20.06 36.77 -12.66
N GLY A 492 19.53 35.54 -12.52
CA GLY A 492 19.18 34.67 -13.64
C GLY A 492 20.37 33.99 -14.30
N GLU A 493 21.59 34.21 -13.78
CA GLU A 493 22.81 33.57 -14.25
C GLU A 493 22.75 32.06 -14.01
N ILE A 494 23.22 31.28 -14.99
CA ILE A 494 23.29 29.81 -14.86
C ILE A 494 24.43 29.49 -13.91
N VAL A 495 24.11 28.86 -12.78
CA VAL A 495 25.08 28.43 -11.76
C VAL A 495 25.28 26.91 -11.74
N GLY A 496 24.44 26.16 -12.44
CA GLY A 496 24.60 24.72 -12.65
C GLY A 496 23.81 24.23 -13.86
N ARG A 497 24.39 23.29 -14.62
CA ARG A 497 23.72 22.62 -15.74
C ARG A 497 24.33 21.25 -15.97
N PHE A 498 23.51 20.21 -15.93
CA PHE A 498 23.99 18.84 -16.02
C PHE A 498 22.94 17.90 -16.61
N ASP A 499 23.42 16.86 -17.29
CA ASP A 499 22.62 15.80 -17.91
C ASP A 499 22.55 14.58 -16.96
N PRO A 500 21.58 13.66 -17.13
CA PRO A 500 21.54 12.43 -16.35
C PRO A 500 22.85 11.63 -16.45
N ASN A 501 23.41 11.24 -15.31
CA ASN A 501 24.66 10.47 -15.23
C ASN A 501 24.46 8.94 -15.22
N VAL A 502 23.23 8.50 -15.48
CA VAL A 502 22.79 7.09 -15.50
C VAL A 502 21.95 6.86 -16.76
N ASP A 503 21.83 5.61 -17.23
CA ASP A 503 20.94 5.28 -18.34
C ASP A 503 19.48 5.37 -17.88
N THR A 504 18.88 6.54 -18.11
CA THR A 504 17.50 6.78 -17.72
C THR A 504 16.55 6.26 -18.80
N TYR A 505 15.83 5.18 -18.50
CA TYR A 505 14.77 4.72 -19.38
C TYR A 505 13.58 5.71 -19.41
N TRP A 506 13.25 6.21 -20.61
CA TRP A 506 12.25 7.26 -20.78
C TRP A 506 11.00 6.80 -21.55
N PHE A 507 9.82 6.90 -20.92
CA PHE A 507 8.54 6.73 -21.63
C PHE A 507 7.51 7.85 -21.42
N HIS A 508 7.52 8.54 -20.28
CA HIS A 508 6.93 9.87 -20.01
C HIS A 508 6.90 10.09 -18.48
N HIS A 509 6.92 11.33 -18.02
CA HIS A 509 6.77 11.69 -16.60
C HIS A 509 5.39 11.26 -16.02
N ARG A 510 5.29 11.21 -14.69
CA ARG A 510 4.02 10.93 -14.00
C ARG A 510 3.17 12.20 -13.91
N CYS A 511 1.87 11.99 -13.74
CA CYS A 511 0.85 13.05 -13.75
C CYS A 511 0.81 13.84 -12.44
N TYR A 512 1.96 14.33 -11.98
CA TYR A 512 2.12 15.18 -10.80
C TYR A 512 3.42 15.99 -10.89
N ARG A 513 3.41 17.17 -10.27
CA ARG A 513 4.55 18.11 -10.23
C ARG A 513 5.70 17.54 -9.38
N GLY A 514 6.93 17.72 -9.83
CA GLY A 514 8.13 17.42 -9.07
C GLY A 514 8.16 18.16 -7.73
N LYS A 515 8.85 17.56 -6.75
CA LYS A 515 9.07 18.14 -5.43
C LYS A 515 10.56 18.17 -5.15
N ALA A 516 10.99 18.79 -4.07
CA ALA A 516 12.37 18.69 -3.65
C ALA A 516 12.50 18.74 -2.12
N THR A 517 13.70 18.42 -1.67
CA THR A 517 14.24 18.95 -0.42
C THR A 517 15.47 19.78 -0.71
N THR A 518 16.04 20.40 0.33
CA THR A 518 17.32 21.11 0.23
C THR A 518 18.46 20.24 -0.29
N ASN A 519 18.35 18.91 -0.23
CA ASN A 519 19.38 17.99 -0.74
C ASN A 519 19.09 17.41 -2.12
N TYR A 520 17.81 17.22 -2.47
CA TYR A 520 17.45 16.46 -3.67
C TYR A 520 16.29 17.09 -4.42
N LEU A 521 16.40 17.17 -5.74
CA LEU A 521 15.23 17.29 -6.62
C LEU A 521 14.58 15.90 -6.72
N ILE A 522 13.31 15.80 -6.34
CA ILE A 522 12.54 14.54 -6.29
C ILE A 522 11.57 14.52 -7.48
N MET A 523 12.02 13.90 -8.57
CA MET A 523 11.34 13.90 -9.86
C MET A 523 10.54 12.63 -10.10
N SER A 524 9.63 12.70 -11.07
CA SER A 524 8.59 11.70 -11.27
C SER A 524 8.59 11.08 -12.66
N ARG A 525 9.76 10.81 -13.21
CA ARG A 525 9.93 10.25 -14.56
C ARG A 525 9.18 8.93 -14.72
N THR A 526 9.72 7.83 -14.20
CA THR A 526 9.08 6.51 -14.29
C THR A 526 8.61 6.02 -12.91
N GLY A 527 9.43 6.20 -11.87
CA GLY A 527 9.04 6.02 -10.47
C GLY A 527 9.28 7.31 -9.70
N ILE A 528 10.11 7.21 -8.66
CA ILE A 528 10.71 8.34 -7.96
C ILE A 528 12.19 8.42 -8.36
N GLU A 529 12.70 9.63 -8.59
CA GLU A 529 14.12 9.88 -8.84
C GLU A 529 14.61 10.91 -7.84
N TYR A 530 15.73 10.64 -7.16
CA TYR A 530 16.41 11.61 -6.33
C TYR A 530 17.62 12.12 -7.11
N ILE A 531 17.60 13.41 -7.44
CA ILE A 531 18.69 14.07 -8.14
C ILE A 531 19.41 14.93 -7.13
N ASP A 532 20.67 14.62 -6.85
CA ASP A 532 21.55 15.47 -6.04
C ASP A 532 22.18 16.52 -6.97
N PRO A 533 21.70 17.78 -6.97
CA PRO A 533 22.22 18.80 -7.88
C PRO A 533 23.65 19.23 -7.55
N ARG A 534 24.16 18.91 -6.35
CA ARG A 534 25.52 19.25 -5.93
C ARG A 534 26.52 18.19 -6.41
N LYS A 535 26.07 16.93 -6.55
CA LYS A 535 26.87 15.81 -7.08
C LYS A 535 26.58 15.48 -8.54
N GLU A 536 25.56 16.10 -9.13
CA GLU A 536 25.09 15.82 -10.48
C GLU A 536 24.74 14.33 -10.66
N HIS A 537 24.10 13.73 -9.65
CA HIS A 537 23.83 12.30 -9.58
C HIS A 537 22.34 11.96 -9.43
N TRP A 538 21.89 10.95 -10.18
CA TRP A 538 20.54 10.39 -10.14
C TRP A 538 20.53 9.04 -9.42
N ASP A 539 19.66 8.95 -8.43
CA ASP A 539 19.25 7.69 -7.82
C ASP A 539 17.84 7.34 -8.29
N ILE A 540 17.72 6.24 -9.02
CA ILE A 540 16.49 5.83 -9.70
C ILE A 540 15.74 4.79 -8.88
N ASN A 541 14.47 5.06 -8.57
CA ASN A 541 13.61 4.16 -7.80
C ASN A 541 12.29 3.87 -8.57
N HIS A 542 12.38 3.12 -9.68
CA HIS A 542 11.23 2.79 -10.53
C HIS A 542 10.21 1.84 -9.86
N TRP A 543 10.64 1.16 -8.81
CA TRP A 543 9.85 0.26 -7.96
C TRP A 543 9.02 0.98 -6.89
N VAL A 544 9.06 2.32 -6.84
CA VAL A 544 8.16 3.15 -6.01
C VAL A 544 7.54 4.26 -6.84
N ARG A 545 6.29 4.63 -6.52
CA ARG A 545 5.61 5.71 -7.21
C ARG A 545 4.54 6.37 -6.32
N GLY A 546 4.40 7.69 -6.43
CA GLY A 546 3.27 8.43 -5.86
C GLY A 546 1.99 8.38 -6.71
N ALA A 547 0.87 8.78 -6.10
CA ALA A 547 -0.42 8.88 -6.77
C ALA A 547 -0.40 9.92 -7.90
N CYS A 548 -1.26 9.77 -8.91
CA CYS A 548 -1.52 10.87 -9.85
C CYS A 548 -2.07 12.09 -9.09
N LEU A 549 -2.00 13.27 -9.69
CA LEU A 549 -2.34 14.58 -9.09
C LEU A 549 -1.34 15.02 -8.03
N TYR A 550 -1.28 14.30 -6.90
CA TYR A 550 -0.53 14.73 -5.73
C TYR A 550 0.95 14.32 -5.77
N GLY A 551 1.25 13.10 -6.23
CA GLY A 551 2.61 12.57 -6.23
C GLY A 551 3.03 11.97 -4.89
N VAL A 552 4.24 12.30 -4.46
CA VAL A 552 4.87 11.86 -3.20
C VAL A 552 4.90 12.99 -2.18
N LEU A 553 5.20 12.71 -0.92
CA LEU A 553 5.35 13.71 0.13
C LEU A 553 6.69 13.51 0.84
N PRO A 554 7.67 14.41 0.70
CA PRO A 554 8.93 14.36 1.46
C PRO A 554 8.78 15.18 2.75
N ALA A 555 8.67 14.52 3.90
CA ALA A 555 8.52 15.17 5.20
C ALA A 555 8.91 14.23 6.34
N ASN A 556 9.22 14.78 7.52
CA ASN A 556 9.55 14.03 8.73
C ASN A 556 10.75 13.07 8.58
N GLY A 557 11.68 13.40 7.68
CA GLY A 557 12.79 12.52 7.28
C GLY A 557 12.39 11.30 6.46
N LEU A 558 11.14 11.25 5.96
CA LEU A 558 10.57 10.13 5.23
C LEU A 558 10.05 10.57 3.85
N THR A 559 10.00 9.63 2.92
CA THR A 559 9.25 9.79 1.66
C THR A 559 7.97 8.98 1.74
N TYR A 560 6.83 9.66 1.69
CA TYR A 560 5.53 9.02 1.64
C TYR A 560 5.05 8.90 0.18
N ALA A 561 4.70 7.69 -0.23
CA ALA A 561 4.16 7.35 -1.54
C ALA A 561 2.72 6.82 -1.38
N PRO A 562 1.70 7.68 -1.58
CA PRO A 562 0.29 7.28 -1.50
C PRO A 562 -0.09 6.21 -2.52
N GLN A 563 -1.21 5.52 -2.25
CA GLN A 563 -1.69 4.43 -3.10
C GLN A 563 -1.84 4.87 -4.55
N HIS A 564 -1.38 4.03 -5.47
CA HIS A 564 -1.54 4.28 -6.90
C HIS A 564 -2.34 3.18 -7.61
N PRO A 565 -2.97 3.46 -8.76
CA PRO A 565 -3.69 2.48 -9.56
C PRO A 565 -2.85 1.95 -10.74
N CYS A 566 -1.52 1.98 -10.66
CA CYS A 566 -0.63 1.73 -11.80
C CYS A 566 -0.23 0.26 -11.95
N ALA A 567 -0.16 -0.25 -13.18
CA ALA A 567 0.27 -1.62 -13.53
C ALA A 567 1.67 -1.73 -14.14
N CYS A 568 2.49 -0.67 -14.09
CA CYS A 568 3.90 -0.76 -14.44
C CYS A 568 4.66 -1.51 -13.34
N PHE A 569 5.63 -2.35 -13.72
CA PHE A 569 6.50 -3.11 -12.82
C PHE A 569 5.74 -3.91 -11.74
N PRO A 570 4.65 -4.63 -12.09
CA PRO A 570 3.75 -5.20 -11.09
C PRO A 570 4.45 -6.20 -10.15
N GLU A 571 5.53 -6.84 -10.61
CA GLU A 571 6.30 -7.83 -9.85
C GLU A 571 7.43 -7.24 -9.00
N ALA A 572 7.70 -5.94 -9.13
CA ALA A 572 8.80 -5.26 -8.44
C ALA A 572 8.34 -4.07 -7.58
N LYS A 573 7.22 -3.46 -7.95
CA LYS A 573 6.82 -2.16 -7.42
C LYS A 573 5.89 -2.29 -6.23
N LEU A 574 6.13 -1.44 -5.23
CA LEU A 574 5.36 -1.40 -3.99
C LEU A 574 3.88 -1.02 -4.21
N ASP A 575 3.06 -1.46 -3.26
CA ASP A 575 1.65 -1.15 -3.15
C ASP A 575 1.34 -0.50 -1.80
N GLY A 576 0.08 -0.07 -1.61
CA GLY A 576 -0.37 0.61 -0.39
C GLY A 576 0.08 2.06 -0.29
N PHE A 577 -0.08 2.64 0.91
CA PHE A 577 0.50 3.91 1.30
C PHE A 577 1.83 3.63 2.01
N ALA A 578 2.91 3.70 1.25
CA ALA A 578 4.24 3.39 1.76
C ALA A 578 4.93 4.63 2.33
N ALA A 579 5.45 4.53 3.55
CA ALA A 579 6.43 5.46 4.10
C ALA A 579 7.81 4.81 4.05
N LEU A 580 8.78 5.51 3.47
CA LEU A 580 10.12 5.00 3.21
C LEU A 580 11.15 5.87 3.90
N ALA A 581 12.12 5.23 4.54
CA ALA A 581 13.22 5.90 5.22
C ALA A 581 14.49 5.87 4.37
N SER A 582 15.21 6.99 4.41
CA SER A 582 16.59 7.07 3.94
C SER A 582 17.54 6.43 4.97
N GLY A 583 18.79 6.23 4.58
CA GLY A 583 19.84 5.69 5.44
C GLY A 583 20.25 4.26 5.04
N PRO A 584 21.33 3.74 5.62
CA PRO A 584 21.80 2.40 5.27
C PRO A 584 20.71 1.35 5.54
N PRO A 585 20.76 0.18 4.88
CA PRO A 585 19.95 -0.97 5.26
C PRO A 585 20.04 -1.19 6.77
N LEU A 586 18.95 -1.69 7.37
CA LEU A 586 18.96 -2.01 8.80
C LEU A 586 20.20 -2.87 9.09
N PRO A 587 20.99 -2.52 10.12
CA PRO A 587 22.23 -3.22 10.38
C PRO A 587 21.93 -4.71 10.52
N GLU A 588 22.66 -5.53 9.75
CA GLU A 588 22.74 -6.96 10.00
C GLU A 588 23.02 -7.18 11.49
N PRO A 589 22.48 -8.25 12.09
CA PRO A 589 22.54 -8.44 13.53
C PRO A 589 23.96 -8.20 14.03
N ARG A 590 24.11 -7.41 15.11
CA ARG A 590 25.40 -7.30 15.82
C ARG A 590 25.94 -8.71 15.99
N ALA A 591 27.25 -8.93 15.81
CA ALA A 591 27.86 -10.27 15.82
C ALA A 591 27.42 -11.17 17.00
N ALA A 592 27.05 -10.58 18.15
CA ALA A 592 26.48 -11.26 19.30
C ALA A 592 25.05 -11.83 19.09
N MET A 593 24.18 -11.17 18.32
CA MET A 593 22.83 -11.66 17.97
C MET A 593 22.87 -12.71 16.85
N ALA A 594 23.81 -12.58 15.92
CA ALA A 594 24.08 -13.60 14.90
C ALA A 594 24.54 -14.94 15.51
N ALA A 595 25.03 -14.93 16.75
CA ALA A 595 25.44 -16.12 17.50
C ALA A 595 24.32 -16.83 18.28
N LEU A 596 23.10 -16.25 18.35
CA LEU A 596 21.98 -16.92 19.03
C LEU A 596 21.41 -18.06 18.19
N PRO A 597 20.99 -19.20 18.79
CA PRO A 597 20.33 -20.27 18.07
C PRO A 597 19.06 -19.77 17.38
N ARG A 598 18.99 -19.93 16.05
CA ARG A 598 17.80 -19.55 15.25
C ARG A 598 16.70 -20.60 15.30
N LEU A 599 17.08 -21.85 15.52
CA LEU A 599 16.19 -22.97 15.76
C LEU A 599 15.86 -23.05 17.25
N HIS A 600 14.56 -23.07 17.57
CA HIS A 600 14.06 -23.21 18.92
C HIS A 600 13.20 -24.49 19.00
N PRO A 601 13.70 -25.55 19.66
CA PRO A 601 12.91 -26.73 19.98
C PRO A 601 11.71 -26.35 20.86
N GLY A 602 10.55 -26.92 20.54
CA GLY A 602 9.33 -26.84 21.34
C GLY A 602 9.10 -28.09 22.19
N PRO A 603 8.03 -28.12 22.98
CA PRO A 603 7.71 -29.25 23.89
C PRO A 603 7.53 -30.61 23.18
N ALA A 604 7.21 -30.60 21.89
CA ALA A 604 7.04 -31.81 21.09
C ALA A 604 8.26 -32.13 20.19
N TYR A 605 9.42 -31.49 20.39
CA TYR A 605 10.60 -31.75 19.56
C TYR A 605 11.03 -33.22 19.61
N GLY A 606 11.36 -33.80 18.45
CA GLY A 606 11.77 -35.21 18.34
C GLY A 606 10.64 -36.24 18.54
N THR A 607 9.39 -35.80 18.70
CA THR A 607 8.24 -36.70 18.93
C THR A 607 7.44 -37.04 17.67
N LEU A 608 7.83 -36.50 16.50
CA LEU A 608 7.15 -36.80 15.24
C LEU A 608 7.41 -38.25 14.83
N GLU A 609 6.35 -39.02 14.66
CA GLU A 609 6.41 -40.40 14.16
C GLU A 609 6.89 -40.46 12.70
N ALA A 610 7.22 -41.67 12.23
CA ALA A 610 7.65 -41.88 10.84
C ALA A 610 6.57 -41.38 9.86
N ALA A 611 6.99 -40.62 8.85
CA ALA A 611 6.08 -39.94 7.94
C ALA A 611 5.16 -40.92 7.21
N THR A 612 3.85 -40.79 7.40
CA THR A 612 2.86 -41.30 6.44
C THR A 612 2.76 -40.30 5.29
N ALA A 613 2.85 -40.80 4.06
CA ALA A 613 2.63 -39.97 2.88
C ALA A 613 1.18 -39.45 2.90
N ALA A 614 0.98 -38.18 2.52
CA ALA A 614 -0.36 -37.62 2.36
C ALA A 614 -1.17 -38.50 1.38
N ALA A 615 -2.43 -38.77 1.71
CA ALA A 615 -3.27 -39.54 0.82
C ALA A 615 -3.50 -38.77 -0.48
N ALA A 616 -3.59 -39.47 -1.62
CA ALA A 616 -3.82 -38.82 -2.91
C ALA A 616 -5.08 -37.93 -2.91
N ALA A 617 -6.09 -38.29 -2.11
CA ALA A 617 -7.36 -37.57 -1.98
C ALA A 617 -7.34 -36.41 -0.96
N ASP A 618 -6.19 -36.09 -0.36
CA ASP A 618 -6.04 -34.97 0.57
C ASP A 618 -5.67 -33.66 -0.17
N TRP A 619 -5.82 -32.53 0.53
CA TRP A 619 -5.49 -31.16 0.11
C TRP A 619 -4.49 -30.55 1.11
N PRO A 620 -3.23 -31.02 1.13
CA PRO A 620 -2.30 -30.77 2.23
C PRO A 620 -1.68 -29.36 2.26
N THR A 621 -1.75 -28.59 1.19
CA THR A 621 -1.12 -27.27 1.11
C THR A 621 -2.00 -26.29 0.33
N TYR A 622 -1.62 -25.01 0.31
CA TYR A 622 -2.34 -23.99 -0.45
C TYR A 622 -2.56 -24.43 -1.90
N ARG A 623 -3.83 -24.42 -2.32
CA ARG A 623 -4.31 -24.88 -3.63
C ARG A 623 -4.02 -26.36 -3.94
N GLY A 624 -3.88 -27.19 -2.92
CA GLY A 624 -3.89 -28.66 -3.00
C GLY A 624 -2.53 -29.31 -3.26
N ASP A 625 -1.66 -28.67 -4.04
CA ASP A 625 -0.35 -29.23 -4.41
C ASP A 625 0.73 -28.15 -4.57
N ASN A 626 1.98 -28.58 -4.79
CA ASN A 626 3.12 -27.69 -4.97
C ASN A 626 3.01 -26.80 -6.22
N ALA A 627 2.30 -27.24 -7.26
CA ALA A 627 2.05 -26.46 -8.47
C ALA A 627 0.95 -25.40 -8.25
N ARG A 628 0.27 -25.44 -7.10
CA ARG A 628 -0.87 -24.59 -6.74
C ARG A 628 -2.03 -24.77 -7.72
N SER A 629 -2.27 -26.01 -8.16
CA SER A 629 -3.19 -26.32 -9.25
C SER A 629 -4.65 -25.95 -8.96
N GLY A 630 -5.08 -26.01 -7.69
CA GLY A 630 -6.49 -25.95 -7.32
C GLY A 630 -7.29 -27.14 -7.86
N HIS A 631 -6.63 -28.27 -8.10
CA HIS A 631 -7.22 -29.51 -8.60
C HIS A 631 -7.18 -30.58 -7.51
N ALA A 632 -8.36 -31.02 -7.07
CA ALA A 632 -8.54 -32.08 -6.09
C ALA A 632 -8.56 -33.44 -6.79
N ARG A 633 -7.84 -34.42 -6.23
CA ARG A 633 -7.86 -35.82 -6.70
C ARG A 633 -8.90 -36.64 -5.93
N THR A 634 -10.12 -36.12 -5.86
CA THR A 634 -11.29 -36.76 -5.23
C THR A 634 -12.54 -36.40 -6.01
N THR A 635 -13.55 -37.28 -5.98
CA THR A 635 -14.86 -37.00 -6.55
C THR A 635 -15.73 -36.27 -5.53
N ILE A 636 -16.37 -35.18 -5.94
CA ILE A 636 -17.35 -34.43 -5.14
C ILE A 636 -18.70 -34.54 -5.85
N ALA A 637 -19.79 -34.67 -5.09
CA ALA A 637 -21.12 -34.64 -5.68
C ALA A 637 -21.34 -33.35 -6.49
N ALA A 638 -22.05 -33.44 -7.62
CA ALA A 638 -22.31 -32.29 -8.48
C ALA A 638 -23.22 -31.22 -7.84
N ASP A 639 -24.02 -31.60 -6.84
CA ASP A 639 -24.79 -30.67 -6.01
C ASP A 639 -24.66 -31.05 -4.53
N PRO A 640 -23.52 -30.73 -3.88
CA PRO A 640 -23.28 -31.14 -2.52
C PRO A 640 -24.10 -30.28 -1.54
N ALA A 641 -24.76 -30.91 -0.58
CA ALA A 641 -25.52 -30.25 0.47
C ALA A 641 -24.58 -29.75 1.58
N GLN A 642 -24.99 -28.70 2.31
CA GLN A 642 -24.22 -28.23 3.46
C GLN A 642 -24.28 -29.29 4.56
N ALA A 643 -23.12 -29.80 4.97
CA ALA A 643 -22.99 -30.81 6.02
C ALA A 643 -22.85 -30.17 7.42
N TRP A 644 -21.98 -29.17 7.56
CA TRP A 644 -21.76 -28.45 8.82
C TRP A 644 -21.22 -27.04 8.60
N THR A 645 -21.26 -26.22 9.65
CA THR A 645 -20.65 -24.88 9.69
C THR A 645 -20.07 -24.59 11.06
N THR A 646 -18.87 -24.04 11.09
CA THR A 646 -18.15 -23.64 12.31
C THR A 646 -17.73 -22.18 12.19
N VAL A 647 -18.04 -21.36 13.20
CA VAL A 647 -17.65 -19.94 13.23
C VAL A 647 -16.38 -19.80 14.07
N ILE A 648 -15.29 -19.44 13.42
CA ILE A 648 -14.00 -19.14 14.07
C ILE A 648 -13.91 -17.64 14.40
N GLY A 649 -14.43 -16.81 13.48
CA GLY A 649 -14.39 -15.35 13.59
C GLY A 649 -13.14 -14.73 12.95
N GLY A 650 -13.24 -13.42 12.68
CA GLY A 650 -12.19 -12.66 12.00
C GLY A 650 -12.03 -13.01 10.52
N ARG A 651 -10.97 -12.47 9.90
CA ARG A 651 -10.63 -12.75 8.50
C ARG A 651 -9.89 -14.08 8.41
N LEU A 652 -10.42 -15.02 7.63
CA LEU A 652 -9.83 -16.35 7.45
C LEU A 652 -8.93 -16.43 6.21
N SER A 653 -7.91 -17.29 6.27
CA SER A 653 -7.21 -17.79 5.09
C SER A 653 -8.08 -18.79 4.31
N SER A 654 -7.64 -19.21 3.12
CA SER A 654 -8.13 -20.45 2.50
C SER A 654 -7.91 -21.64 3.45
N PRO A 655 -8.74 -22.70 3.41
CA PRO A 655 -8.53 -23.90 4.19
C PRO A 655 -7.56 -24.88 3.51
N VAL A 656 -6.97 -25.79 4.29
CA VAL A 656 -6.31 -27.01 3.81
C VAL A 656 -6.83 -28.21 4.59
N VAL A 657 -6.83 -29.40 3.99
CA VAL A 657 -7.43 -30.60 4.58
C VAL A 657 -6.54 -31.81 4.34
N ALA A 658 -6.08 -32.46 5.41
CA ALA A 658 -5.28 -33.68 5.32
C ALA A 658 -5.51 -34.54 6.56
N ASP A 659 -5.40 -35.87 6.40
CA ASP A 659 -5.51 -36.81 7.53
C ASP A 659 -6.75 -36.61 8.42
N GLY A 660 -7.89 -36.29 7.79
CA GLY A 660 -9.17 -36.10 8.46
C GLY A 660 -9.31 -34.79 9.23
N ARG A 661 -8.37 -33.85 9.10
CA ARG A 661 -8.38 -32.54 9.77
C ARG A 661 -8.38 -31.41 8.76
N LEU A 662 -9.14 -30.36 9.08
CA LEU A 662 -9.12 -29.09 8.35
C LEU A 662 -8.31 -28.07 9.13
N TYR A 663 -7.43 -27.35 8.44
CA TYR A 663 -6.65 -26.26 9.01
C TYR A 663 -6.96 -24.93 8.33
N VAL A 664 -7.06 -23.87 9.12
CA VAL A 664 -7.30 -22.51 8.63
C VAL A 664 -6.69 -21.50 9.60
N ALA A 665 -6.17 -20.39 9.06
CA ALA A 665 -5.67 -19.29 9.88
C ALA A 665 -6.75 -18.21 10.06
N ALA A 666 -6.93 -17.72 11.28
CA ALA A 666 -7.59 -16.44 11.54
C ALA A 666 -6.51 -15.36 11.54
N VAL A 667 -6.39 -14.70 10.38
CA VAL A 667 -5.19 -13.96 9.95
C VAL A 667 -4.83 -12.86 10.94
N ASP A 668 -5.78 -11.97 11.22
CA ASP A 668 -5.55 -10.77 12.05
C ASP A 668 -5.58 -11.08 13.56
N ALA A 669 -6.01 -12.30 13.94
CA ALA A 669 -5.97 -12.81 15.31
C ALA A 669 -4.70 -13.64 15.60
N HIS A 670 -3.80 -13.79 14.62
CA HIS A 670 -2.51 -14.50 14.71
C HIS A 670 -2.67 -15.98 15.10
N THR A 671 -3.79 -16.61 14.76
CA THR A 671 -4.10 -17.98 15.18
C THR A 671 -4.26 -18.94 14.02
N VAL A 672 -3.79 -20.18 14.22
CA VAL A 672 -4.05 -21.33 13.34
C VAL A 672 -4.98 -22.28 14.09
N HIS A 673 -6.06 -22.70 13.43
CA HIS A 673 -7.09 -23.57 13.97
C HIS A 673 -7.09 -24.90 13.25
N ALA A 674 -7.34 -25.98 13.99
CA ALA A 674 -7.63 -27.30 13.46
C ALA A 674 -9.05 -27.71 13.83
N LEU A 675 -9.81 -28.17 12.85
CA LEU A 675 -11.15 -28.72 13.01
C LEU A 675 -11.17 -30.18 12.55
N ASP A 676 -12.08 -30.97 13.11
CA ASP A 676 -12.44 -32.26 12.52
C ASP A 676 -13.06 -32.02 11.13
N ALA A 677 -12.53 -32.67 10.09
CA ALA A 677 -12.98 -32.42 8.73
C ALA A 677 -14.38 -33.01 8.43
N THR A 678 -14.88 -33.92 9.26
CA THR A 678 -16.17 -34.59 9.09
C THR A 678 -17.27 -33.90 9.90
N GLU A 679 -16.96 -33.49 11.13
CA GLU A 679 -17.91 -32.91 12.09
C GLU A 679 -17.82 -31.38 12.21
N GLY A 680 -16.69 -30.79 11.84
CA GLY A 680 -16.42 -29.35 12.02
C GLY A 680 -16.09 -28.95 13.46
N SER A 681 -15.98 -29.91 14.39
CA SER A 681 -15.68 -29.66 15.79
C SER A 681 -14.23 -29.15 15.98
N PRO A 682 -13.99 -28.16 16.87
CA PRO A 682 -12.64 -27.65 17.10
C PRO A 682 -11.77 -28.69 17.82
N LEU A 683 -10.58 -28.93 17.28
CA LEU A 683 -9.59 -29.86 17.85
C LEU A 683 -8.54 -29.13 18.67
N TRP A 684 -7.90 -28.13 18.06
CA TRP A 684 -6.90 -27.31 18.74
C TRP A 684 -6.73 -25.95 18.03
N GLN A 685 -6.09 -25.02 18.74
CA GLN A 685 -5.67 -23.73 18.20
C GLN A 685 -4.26 -23.37 18.67
N TYR A 686 -3.49 -22.69 17.83
CA TYR A 686 -2.16 -22.19 18.14
C TYR A 686 -2.06 -20.70 17.85
N THR A 687 -1.25 -19.96 18.62
CA THR A 687 -1.06 -18.50 18.47
C THR A 687 0.39 -18.18 18.15
N ALA A 688 0.62 -17.65 16.95
CA ALA A 688 1.91 -17.15 16.50
C ALA A 688 2.19 -15.74 17.06
N GLY A 689 3.37 -15.18 16.80
CA GLY A 689 3.74 -13.83 17.24
C GLY A 689 3.12 -12.71 16.39
N ALA A 690 2.72 -13.02 15.15
CA ALA A 690 2.00 -12.08 14.27
C ALA A 690 1.11 -12.84 13.27
N ARG A 691 0.58 -12.12 12.27
CA ARG A 691 -0.36 -12.67 11.28
C ARG A 691 0.18 -13.92 10.59
N VAL A 692 -0.73 -14.84 10.31
CA VAL A 692 -0.53 -15.99 9.40
C VAL A 692 -1.47 -15.73 8.23
N ASP A 693 -0.91 -15.28 7.10
CA ASP A 693 -1.67 -14.66 5.99
C ASP A 693 -2.28 -15.66 5.00
N SER A 694 -1.87 -16.92 5.07
CA SER A 694 -2.21 -18.00 4.15
C SER A 694 -2.21 -19.34 4.87
N PRO A 695 -2.87 -20.40 4.36
CA PRO A 695 -2.99 -21.65 5.10
C PRO A 695 -1.65 -22.35 5.36
N PRO A 696 -1.58 -23.20 6.40
CA PRO A 696 -0.41 -24.01 6.64
C PRO A 696 -0.23 -25.11 5.57
N THR A 697 0.94 -25.75 5.59
CA THR A 697 1.26 -26.95 4.80
C THR A 697 1.37 -28.15 5.73
N VAL A 698 0.63 -29.21 5.42
CA VAL A 698 0.63 -30.47 6.18
C VAL A 698 1.61 -31.44 5.54
N HIS A 699 2.56 -31.96 6.32
CA HIS A 699 3.56 -32.91 5.83
C HIS A 699 4.05 -33.83 6.95
N GLY A 700 3.94 -35.15 6.77
CA GLY A 700 4.55 -36.13 7.69
C GLY A 700 4.14 -35.97 9.16
N GLY A 701 2.83 -35.79 9.42
CA GLY A 701 2.30 -35.59 10.78
C GLY A 701 2.55 -34.20 11.37
N SER A 702 3.07 -33.27 10.58
CA SER A 702 3.32 -31.88 10.99
C SER A 702 2.48 -30.86 10.22
N VAL A 703 2.24 -29.72 10.86
CA VAL A 703 1.60 -28.53 10.30
C VAL A 703 2.65 -27.42 10.28
N LEU A 704 3.13 -27.09 9.08
CA LEU A 704 4.23 -26.17 8.82
C LEU A 704 3.69 -24.84 8.30
N PHE A 705 4.09 -23.72 8.88
CA PHE A 705 3.67 -22.40 8.38
C PHE A 705 4.66 -21.29 8.73
N GLY A 706 4.72 -20.27 7.87
CA GLY A 706 5.38 -19.01 8.19
C GLY A 706 4.47 -18.06 8.96
N SER A 707 5.05 -17.06 9.61
CA SER A 707 4.31 -15.95 10.20
C SER A 707 4.98 -14.63 9.87
N ALA A 708 4.17 -13.57 9.86
CA ALA A 708 4.65 -12.22 9.70
C ALA A 708 5.55 -11.76 10.85
N ASP A 709 5.74 -12.54 11.92
CA ASP A 709 6.74 -12.30 12.97
C ASP A 709 8.17 -12.69 12.54
N GLY A 710 8.33 -13.23 11.32
CA GLY A 710 9.60 -13.63 10.75
C GLY A 710 10.05 -15.04 11.15
N TYR A 711 9.17 -15.81 11.81
CA TYR A 711 9.39 -17.21 12.12
C TYR A 711 8.68 -18.16 11.16
N VAL A 712 9.21 -19.38 11.12
CA VAL A 712 8.55 -20.57 10.58
C VAL A 712 8.28 -21.51 11.73
N TYR A 713 7.09 -22.09 11.76
CA TYR A 713 6.58 -22.95 12.82
C TYR A 713 6.34 -24.36 12.30
N CYS A 714 6.61 -25.34 13.15
CA CYS A 714 6.19 -26.72 12.98
C CYS A 714 5.40 -27.15 14.20
N LEU A 715 4.12 -27.47 13.99
CA LEU A 715 3.26 -28.05 15.02
C LEU A 715 3.01 -29.52 14.72
N ARG A 716 2.77 -30.32 15.75
CA ARG A 716 2.27 -31.68 15.59
C ARG A 716 0.80 -31.62 15.17
N ALA A 717 0.44 -32.33 14.11
CA ALA A 717 -0.89 -32.26 13.50
C ALA A 717 -2.01 -32.75 14.43
N GLU A 718 -1.70 -33.68 15.33
CA GLU A 718 -2.64 -34.32 16.23
C GLU A 718 -3.22 -33.36 17.28
N ASP A 719 -2.38 -32.56 17.93
CA ASP A 719 -2.73 -31.77 19.11
C ASP A 719 -2.26 -30.30 19.07
N GLY A 720 -1.59 -29.88 18.00
CA GLY A 720 -1.11 -28.51 17.84
C GLY A 720 0.11 -28.16 18.69
N ALA A 721 0.74 -29.14 19.33
CA ALA A 721 1.92 -28.90 20.15
C ALA A 721 3.10 -28.43 19.28
N LEU A 722 3.81 -27.39 19.74
CA LEU A 722 4.99 -26.87 19.04
C LEU A 722 6.11 -27.92 19.04
N VAL A 723 6.50 -28.37 17.84
CA VAL A 723 7.67 -29.22 17.63
C VAL A 723 8.90 -28.35 17.60
N TRP A 724 8.97 -27.39 16.68
CA TRP A 724 10.05 -26.40 16.60
C TRP A 724 9.53 -25.10 15.96
N ARG A 725 10.28 -24.02 16.17
CA ARG A 725 10.20 -22.81 15.35
C ARG A 725 11.59 -22.34 14.94
N PHE A 726 11.69 -21.76 13.76
CA PHE A 726 12.93 -21.24 13.19
C PHE A 726 12.79 -19.76 12.86
N ARG A 727 13.68 -18.91 13.36
CA ARG A 727 13.71 -17.49 13.02
C ARG A 727 14.31 -17.33 11.63
N ALA A 728 13.49 -17.17 10.59
CA ALA A 728 13.98 -16.93 9.24
C ALA A 728 14.50 -15.48 9.06
N ALA A 729 13.83 -14.52 9.69
CA ALA A 729 14.25 -13.12 9.74
C ALA A 729 15.68 -12.97 10.30
N PRO A 730 16.53 -12.12 9.71
CA PRO A 730 17.90 -11.91 10.19
C PRO A 730 17.96 -11.44 11.65
N SER A 731 17.05 -10.54 12.06
CA SER A 731 16.90 -10.08 13.45
C SER A 731 15.43 -9.91 13.86
N ASP A 732 15.17 -9.69 15.15
CA ASP A 732 13.86 -9.27 15.66
C ASP A 732 13.69 -7.77 15.46
N GLN A 733 13.26 -7.36 14.27
CA GLN A 733 12.90 -5.98 14.00
C GLN A 733 11.51 -5.94 13.40
N ARG A 734 10.67 -5.07 13.97
CA ARG A 734 9.27 -4.95 13.63
C ARG A 734 8.94 -3.53 13.23
N MET A 735 7.95 -3.44 12.35
CA MET A 735 7.37 -2.20 11.83
C MET A 735 5.85 -2.38 11.69
N MET A 736 5.16 -1.30 11.34
CA MET A 736 3.71 -1.35 11.10
C MET A 736 3.40 -1.70 9.65
N TRP A 737 2.59 -2.73 9.46
CA TRP A 737 2.13 -3.20 8.15
C TRP A 737 0.62 -3.43 8.18
N TYR A 738 -0.15 -2.58 7.49
CA TYR A 738 -1.62 -2.59 7.51
C TYR A 738 -2.18 -2.59 8.95
N ASP A 739 -1.76 -1.60 9.75
CA ASP A 739 -2.23 -1.38 11.12
C ASP A 739 -1.95 -2.55 12.11
N GLN A 740 -0.95 -3.37 11.81
CA GLN A 740 -0.45 -4.49 12.63
C GLN A 740 1.07 -4.42 12.76
N LEU A 741 1.61 -4.84 13.91
CA LEU A 741 3.05 -5.00 14.10
C LEU A 741 3.54 -6.31 13.48
N GLU A 742 4.49 -6.20 12.56
CA GLU A 742 5.08 -7.34 11.86
C GLU A 742 6.58 -7.20 11.76
N SER A 743 7.26 -8.32 11.55
CA SER A 743 8.67 -8.33 11.17
C SER A 743 8.89 -7.53 9.89
N VAL A 744 10.05 -6.86 9.84
CA VAL A 744 10.59 -6.29 8.61
C VAL A 744 10.79 -7.39 7.55
N TRP A 745 11.11 -8.61 7.99
CA TRP A 745 11.25 -9.80 7.14
C TRP A 745 10.18 -10.85 7.49
N PRO A 746 8.91 -10.63 7.09
CA PRO A 746 7.84 -11.60 7.33
C PRO A 746 8.09 -12.88 6.53
N VAL A 747 7.44 -13.98 6.93
CA VAL A 747 7.34 -15.20 6.13
C VAL A 747 5.86 -15.46 5.84
N HIS A 748 5.53 -15.78 4.59
CA HIS A 748 4.17 -16.19 4.22
C HIS A 748 3.75 -17.47 4.96
N GLY A 749 2.47 -17.55 5.34
CA GLY A 749 1.87 -18.71 6.00
C GLY A 749 2.10 -20.01 5.24
N SER A 750 1.78 -20.03 3.95
CA SER A 750 2.00 -21.17 3.08
C SER A 750 3.47 -21.31 2.69
N VAL A 751 4.12 -22.29 3.31
CA VAL A 751 5.48 -22.73 2.98
C VAL A 751 5.46 -23.89 1.98
N LEU A 752 6.55 -24.11 1.25
CA LEU A 752 6.65 -25.15 0.22
C LEU A 752 7.51 -26.32 0.73
N VAL A 753 7.01 -27.56 0.62
CA VAL A 753 7.82 -28.77 0.88
C VAL A 753 8.09 -29.46 -0.45
N GLN A 754 9.36 -29.52 -0.87
CA GLN A 754 9.80 -30.08 -2.15
C GLN A 754 11.01 -30.97 -1.91
N ASP A 755 10.94 -32.23 -2.38
CA ASP A 755 12.02 -33.22 -2.27
C ASP A 755 12.60 -33.38 -0.86
N GLY A 756 11.72 -33.40 0.14
CA GLY A 756 12.09 -33.55 1.55
C GLY A 756 12.68 -32.29 2.19
N ALA A 757 12.76 -31.16 1.47
CA ALA A 757 13.18 -29.88 2.01
C ALA A 757 11.98 -28.92 2.13
N LEU A 758 11.93 -28.21 3.25
CA LEU A 758 11.04 -27.09 3.48
C LEU A 758 11.69 -25.81 2.96
N VAL A 759 11.10 -25.18 1.96
CA VAL A 759 11.57 -23.93 1.35
C VAL A 759 10.73 -22.76 1.84
N VAL A 760 11.40 -21.73 2.36
CA VAL A 760 10.78 -20.52 2.91
C VAL A 760 11.53 -19.27 2.45
N VAL A 761 10.80 -18.15 2.29
CA VAL A 761 11.38 -16.85 1.95
C VAL A 761 10.95 -15.82 2.99
N ALA A 762 11.93 -15.13 3.58
CA ALA A 762 11.72 -14.04 4.52
C ALA A 762 12.10 -12.69 3.87
N GLY A 763 11.24 -11.67 4.00
CA GLY A 763 11.48 -10.35 3.40
C GLY A 763 10.31 -9.85 2.55
N ARG A 764 10.36 -8.57 2.15
CA ARG A 764 9.29 -7.93 1.36
C ARG A 764 9.71 -7.52 -0.04
N SER A 765 10.92 -6.98 -0.17
CA SER A 765 11.47 -6.43 -1.40
C SER A 765 12.96 -6.70 -1.50
N MET A 766 13.48 -6.95 -2.70
CA MET A 766 14.92 -7.02 -2.98
C MET A 766 15.62 -5.66 -2.89
N PHE A 767 14.87 -4.55 -2.98
CA PHE A 767 15.40 -3.18 -2.89
C PHE A 767 15.52 -2.63 -1.46
N LEU A 768 14.82 -3.25 -0.50
CA LEU A 768 14.65 -2.70 0.84
C LEU A 768 15.18 -3.67 1.90
N ASP A 769 15.65 -3.12 3.01
CA ASP A 769 15.91 -3.86 4.24
C ASP A 769 16.86 -5.06 4.08
N GLY A 770 17.83 -4.96 3.15
CA GLY A 770 18.81 -6.02 2.90
C GLY A 770 18.26 -7.24 2.14
N GLY A 771 17.13 -7.08 1.45
CA GLY A 771 16.63 -8.04 0.48
C GLY A 771 15.82 -9.21 1.06
N LEU A 772 15.68 -10.25 0.24
CA LEU A 772 14.96 -11.48 0.55
C LEU A 772 15.91 -12.58 0.98
N ARG A 773 15.52 -13.39 1.96
CA ARG A 773 16.28 -14.55 2.44
C ARG A 773 15.52 -15.84 2.21
N MET A 774 16.06 -16.72 1.37
CA MET A 774 15.51 -18.05 1.14
C MET A 774 16.27 -19.07 1.98
N TYR A 775 15.53 -19.89 2.72
CA TYR A 775 16.07 -21.04 3.45
C TYR A 775 15.52 -22.33 2.89
N ARG A 776 16.37 -23.35 2.88
CA ARG A 776 15.96 -24.75 2.81
C ARG A 776 16.19 -25.36 4.19
N LEU A 777 15.16 -25.91 4.79
CA LEU A 777 15.17 -26.52 6.12
C LEU A 777 14.77 -27.99 6.03
N ASP A 778 15.23 -28.81 6.97
CA ASP A 778 14.64 -30.12 7.19
C ASP A 778 13.25 -29.95 7.87
N PRO A 779 12.16 -30.46 7.27
CA PRO A 779 10.80 -30.22 7.77
C PRO A 779 10.52 -30.88 9.13
N ARG A 780 11.29 -31.88 9.56
CA ARG A 780 11.04 -32.60 10.83
C ARG A 780 11.80 -31.99 11.99
N SER A 781 13.04 -31.56 11.76
CA SER A 781 13.97 -31.05 12.77
C SER A 781 14.11 -29.53 12.77
N GLY A 782 13.79 -28.85 11.66
CA GLY A 782 14.01 -27.43 11.47
C GLY A 782 15.48 -27.05 11.24
N GLU A 783 16.36 -28.03 11.04
CA GLU A 783 17.78 -27.78 10.72
C GLU A 783 17.94 -27.09 9.36
N VAL A 784 18.92 -26.18 9.26
CA VAL A 784 19.21 -25.48 8.02
C VAL A 784 19.99 -26.39 7.07
N LEU A 785 19.45 -26.60 5.88
CA LEU A 785 20.10 -27.32 4.79
C LEU A 785 20.87 -26.36 3.88
N ASP A 786 20.28 -25.20 3.56
CA ASP A 786 20.90 -24.15 2.74
C ASP A 786 20.28 -22.77 3.02
N GLN A 787 21.00 -21.71 2.70
CA GLN A 787 20.53 -20.32 2.79
C GLN A 787 21.07 -19.48 1.62
N ARG A 788 20.19 -18.66 1.03
CA ARG A 788 20.56 -17.65 0.02
C ARG A 788 19.92 -16.29 0.31
N VAL A 789 20.60 -15.22 -0.08
CA VAL A 789 20.13 -13.83 0.01
C VAL A 789 19.97 -13.30 -1.42
N TYR A 790 18.83 -12.65 -1.69
CA TYR A 790 18.55 -11.97 -2.95
C TYR A 790 18.32 -10.49 -2.68
N ASP A 791 19.18 -9.66 -3.24
CA ASP A 791 19.04 -8.21 -3.27
C ASP A 791 18.83 -7.76 -4.73
N GLU A 792 18.99 -6.46 -4.96
CA GLU A 792 18.83 -5.87 -6.28
C GLU A 792 19.88 -6.30 -7.30
N ARG A 793 20.97 -6.98 -6.91
CA ARG A 793 22.07 -7.36 -7.80
C ARG A 793 21.81 -8.71 -8.45
N ASP A 794 22.33 -8.86 -9.67
CA ASP A 794 22.41 -10.15 -10.34
C ASP A 794 23.71 -10.87 -10.02
N SER A 795 23.59 -12.12 -9.56
CA SER A 795 24.73 -12.97 -9.25
C SER A 795 25.54 -13.35 -10.50
N ALA A 796 24.96 -13.18 -11.69
CA ALA A 796 25.60 -13.52 -12.96
C ALA A 796 26.60 -12.46 -13.45
N ASP A 797 26.30 -11.17 -13.29
CA ASP A 797 27.06 -10.07 -13.91
C ASP A 797 27.14 -8.77 -13.09
N ASP A 798 26.74 -8.79 -11.80
CA ASP A 798 26.72 -7.64 -10.89
C ASP A 798 25.85 -6.45 -11.35
N ALA A 799 25.05 -6.63 -12.41
CA ALA A 799 24.04 -5.67 -12.83
C ALA A 799 22.90 -5.60 -11.82
N THR A 800 22.22 -4.46 -11.72
CA THR A 800 21.07 -4.28 -10.83
C THR A 800 19.76 -4.61 -11.55
N LEU A 801 18.67 -4.86 -10.81
CA LEU A 801 17.33 -5.05 -11.40
C LEU A 801 16.89 -3.87 -12.28
N GLN A 802 17.40 -2.67 -12.01
CA GLN A 802 17.14 -1.46 -12.78
C GLN A 802 17.76 -1.54 -14.18
N ASP A 803 18.93 -2.16 -14.33
CA ASP A 803 19.63 -2.34 -15.62
C ASP A 803 18.85 -3.25 -16.57
N TYR A 804 18.00 -4.13 -16.02
CA TYR A 804 17.09 -5.01 -16.74
C TYR A 804 15.72 -4.37 -17.04
N ALA A 805 15.43 -3.18 -16.50
CA ALA A 805 14.16 -2.52 -16.74
C ALA A 805 13.99 -2.18 -18.23
N ARG A 806 12.92 -2.68 -18.84
CA ARG A 806 12.59 -2.40 -20.24
C ARG A 806 11.11 -2.13 -20.37
N GLN A 807 10.76 -1.03 -21.02
CA GLN A 807 9.38 -0.56 -21.09
C GLN A 807 8.76 -0.31 -19.70
N MET A 808 7.75 -1.08 -19.33
CA MET A 808 7.07 -0.98 -18.04
C MET A 808 7.19 -2.29 -17.26
N ASN A 809 8.30 -3.00 -17.50
CA ASN A 809 8.64 -4.28 -16.88
C ASN A 809 10.02 -4.22 -16.24
N MET A 810 10.14 -4.96 -15.15
CA MET A 810 11.33 -5.10 -14.33
C MET A 810 11.29 -6.52 -13.77
N PRO A 811 12.44 -7.17 -13.53
CA PRO A 811 12.45 -8.48 -12.91
C PRO A 811 11.74 -8.52 -11.56
N VAL A 812 11.38 -9.72 -11.11
CA VAL A 812 10.73 -9.93 -9.81
C VAL A 812 11.62 -9.37 -8.69
N ALA A 813 11.05 -8.48 -7.88
CA ALA A 813 11.71 -7.95 -6.68
C ALA A 813 10.90 -8.20 -5.41
N LEU A 814 9.63 -8.61 -5.53
CA LEU A 814 8.73 -8.83 -4.40
C LEU A 814 8.54 -10.32 -4.11
N THR A 815 8.40 -10.64 -2.83
CA THR A 815 8.08 -12.00 -2.38
C THR A 815 6.65 -12.42 -2.77
N ASP A 816 6.36 -13.73 -2.67
CA ASP A 816 5.03 -14.34 -2.81
C ASP A 816 5.04 -15.77 -2.21
N ILE A 817 3.88 -16.42 -2.17
CA ILE A 817 3.78 -17.87 -1.91
C ILE A 817 4.50 -18.63 -3.03
N LEU A 818 5.45 -19.49 -2.65
CA LEU A 818 6.21 -20.30 -3.61
C LEU A 818 5.36 -21.41 -4.25
N SER A 819 5.64 -21.70 -5.52
CA SER A 819 5.14 -22.88 -6.23
C SER A 819 6.30 -23.69 -6.82
N SER A 820 6.01 -24.91 -7.26
CA SER A 820 6.97 -25.82 -7.88
C SER A 820 6.28 -26.78 -8.83
N ASP A 821 6.92 -27.07 -9.96
CA ASP A 821 6.53 -28.13 -10.89
C ASP A 821 7.40 -29.40 -10.75
N GLY A 822 8.23 -29.46 -9.71
CA GLY A 822 9.21 -30.52 -9.46
C GLY A 822 10.52 -30.39 -10.25
N ARG A 823 10.63 -29.41 -11.16
CA ARG A 823 11.88 -29.08 -11.88
C ARG A 823 12.48 -27.78 -11.36
N TYR A 824 11.62 -26.81 -11.09
CA TYR A 824 11.99 -25.50 -10.58
C TYR A 824 11.09 -25.11 -9.40
N LEU A 825 11.63 -24.26 -8.53
CA LEU A 825 10.86 -23.45 -7.59
C LEU A 825 10.53 -22.12 -8.27
N TYR A 826 9.36 -21.56 -8.00
CA TYR A 826 8.92 -20.30 -8.59
C TYR A 826 8.51 -19.30 -7.51
N MET A 827 8.95 -18.06 -7.68
CA MET A 827 8.48 -16.89 -6.92
C MET A 827 8.00 -15.86 -7.93
N ARG A 828 6.68 -15.73 -8.05
CA ARG A 828 6.04 -15.06 -9.21
C ARG A 828 6.62 -15.64 -10.51
N SER A 829 6.91 -14.83 -11.53
CA SER A 829 7.49 -15.34 -12.77
C SER A 829 8.96 -15.81 -12.66
N GLN A 830 9.66 -15.53 -11.56
CA GLN A 830 11.08 -15.88 -11.40
C GLN A 830 11.23 -17.35 -11.01
N ALA A 831 11.99 -18.09 -11.82
CA ALA A 831 12.36 -19.47 -11.56
C ALA A 831 13.69 -19.58 -10.80
N PHE A 832 13.77 -20.60 -9.96
CA PHE A 832 14.94 -21.03 -9.20
C PHE A 832 15.11 -22.54 -9.36
N ARG A 833 16.35 -23.02 -9.35
CA ARG A 833 16.64 -24.45 -9.22
C ARG A 833 16.15 -24.94 -7.84
N LEU A 834 16.00 -26.26 -7.68
CA LEU A 834 15.50 -26.87 -6.44
C LEU A 834 16.43 -26.68 -5.23
N ASP A 835 17.71 -26.36 -5.47
CA ASP A 835 18.68 -25.98 -4.44
C ASP A 835 18.60 -24.48 -4.09
N GLY A 836 17.63 -23.76 -4.67
CA GLY A 836 17.44 -22.33 -4.48
C GLY A 836 18.20 -21.46 -5.48
N GLU A 837 19.05 -21.96 -6.38
CA GLU A 837 19.80 -21.07 -7.29
C GLU A 837 18.87 -20.28 -8.23
N ARG A 838 18.93 -18.94 -8.19
CA ARG A 838 18.15 -18.08 -9.09
C ARG A 838 18.63 -18.26 -10.53
N LEU A 839 17.70 -18.53 -11.45
CA LEU A 839 18.05 -18.52 -12.87
C LEU A 839 18.39 -17.10 -13.31
N PRO A 840 19.36 -16.91 -14.24
CA PRO A 840 19.79 -15.58 -14.67
C PRO A 840 18.63 -14.69 -15.11
N LEU A 841 18.70 -13.41 -14.74
CA LEU A 841 17.69 -12.45 -15.13
C LEU A 841 17.69 -12.26 -16.65
N ARG A 842 16.51 -11.96 -17.19
CA ARG A 842 16.34 -11.71 -18.63
C ARG A 842 15.58 -10.41 -18.81
N ALA A 843 16.16 -9.49 -19.60
CA ALA A 843 15.43 -8.32 -20.06
C ALA A 843 14.26 -8.78 -20.93
N LEU A 844 13.05 -8.27 -20.65
CA LEU A 844 11.89 -8.58 -21.49
C LEU A 844 12.04 -7.90 -22.86
N PRO A 845 11.65 -8.58 -23.96
CA PRO A 845 11.96 -8.13 -25.31
C PRO A 845 11.28 -6.79 -25.65
N TYR A 846 12.05 -5.89 -26.28
CA TYR A 846 11.59 -4.59 -26.77
C TYR A 846 10.85 -4.75 -28.11
N ALA A 847 9.66 -4.15 -28.24
CA ALA A 847 8.98 -4.03 -29.52
C ALA A 847 9.59 -2.87 -30.34
N GLY A 848 10.52 -3.18 -31.24
CA GLY A 848 11.22 -2.20 -32.09
C GLY A 848 10.39 -1.54 -33.19
N ASN A 849 9.07 -1.39 -33.06
CA ASN A 849 8.25 -0.70 -34.06
C ASN A 849 7.45 0.47 -33.42
N PRO A 850 7.84 1.72 -33.70
CA PRO A 850 7.15 2.92 -33.21
C PRO A 850 5.67 3.03 -33.65
N GLU A 851 5.28 2.36 -34.74
CA GLU A 851 3.93 2.46 -35.31
C GLU A 851 3.01 1.27 -34.97
N ARG A 852 3.52 0.20 -34.36
CA ARG A 852 2.71 -0.88 -33.76
C ARG A 852 3.42 -1.49 -32.56
N TYR A 853 2.88 -1.20 -31.37
CA TYR A 853 3.25 -1.75 -30.06
C TYR A 853 3.02 -3.28 -29.93
N SER A 854 3.63 -4.11 -30.79
CA SER A 854 3.57 -5.57 -30.69
C SER A 854 4.71 -6.08 -29.82
N ILE A 855 4.47 -6.24 -28.51
CA ILE A 855 5.41 -6.92 -27.62
C ILE A 855 5.52 -8.40 -28.06
N PRO A 856 6.73 -8.98 -28.18
CA PRO A 856 6.87 -10.40 -28.46
C PRO A 856 6.19 -11.24 -27.36
N ASN A 857 5.26 -12.08 -27.81
CA ASN A 857 4.30 -12.84 -27.00
C ASN A 857 4.69 -14.32 -26.87
N ASP A 858 5.96 -14.62 -27.05
CA ASP A 858 6.54 -15.93 -26.81
C ASP A 858 6.41 -16.25 -25.30
N GLN A 859 6.00 -17.47 -24.97
CA GLN A 859 6.02 -17.99 -23.60
C GLN A 859 7.05 -19.12 -23.62
N ASP A 860 7.89 -19.17 -22.61
CA ASP A 860 8.83 -20.27 -22.44
C ASP A 860 8.05 -21.47 -21.86
N ALA A 861 7.80 -22.48 -22.68
CA ALA A 861 7.04 -23.65 -22.27
C ALA A 861 7.73 -24.43 -21.14
N GLU A 862 9.07 -24.35 -21.04
CA GLU A 862 9.80 -25.02 -19.97
C GLU A 862 9.61 -24.33 -18.62
N LEU A 863 9.37 -23.02 -18.62
CA LEU A 863 9.17 -22.21 -17.42
C LEU A 863 7.69 -21.86 -17.18
N ALA A 864 6.76 -22.48 -17.92
CA ALA A 864 5.34 -22.18 -17.80
C ALA A 864 4.74 -22.78 -16.51
N HIS A 865 4.25 -21.91 -15.62
CA HIS A 865 3.66 -22.26 -14.34
C HIS A 865 2.53 -21.28 -13.99
N LEU A 866 1.81 -21.54 -12.90
CA LEU A 866 0.83 -20.59 -12.37
C LEU A 866 1.50 -19.53 -11.50
N PHE A 867 1.24 -18.26 -11.79
CA PHE A 867 1.62 -17.15 -10.90
C PHE A 867 0.68 -15.96 -11.03
N SER A 868 0.78 -15.03 -10.08
CA SER A 868 0.15 -13.71 -10.12
C SER A 868 1.24 -12.64 -10.06
N PRO A 869 1.27 -11.66 -10.96
CA PRO A 869 2.27 -10.61 -10.92
C PRO A 869 2.08 -9.69 -9.71
N THR A 870 0.93 -9.72 -9.01
CA THR A 870 0.65 -8.94 -7.79
C THR A 870 0.59 -9.77 -6.50
N GLY A 871 0.89 -11.07 -6.60
CA GLY A 871 0.83 -12.03 -5.50
C GLY A 871 -0.45 -12.86 -5.49
N PHE A 872 -0.39 -14.08 -4.94
CA PHE A 872 -1.54 -14.99 -4.84
C PHE A 872 -2.63 -14.50 -3.90
N LEU A 873 -2.26 -13.73 -2.87
CA LEU A 873 -3.19 -13.26 -1.82
C LEU A 873 -3.83 -11.90 -2.13
N ASP A 874 -3.67 -11.39 -3.36
CA ASP A 874 -4.26 -10.11 -3.77
C ASP A 874 -5.78 -10.22 -4.02
N ASP A 875 -6.56 -9.94 -2.97
CA ASP A 875 -8.02 -9.93 -3.01
C ASP A 875 -8.62 -8.54 -3.28
N SER A 876 -7.80 -7.56 -3.69
CA SER A 876 -8.25 -6.18 -3.94
C SER A 876 -9.18 -6.04 -5.14
N TRP A 877 -9.20 -7.06 -6.01
CA TRP A 877 -9.96 -7.08 -7.26
C TRP A 877 -9.65 -5.94 -8.23
N TRP A 878 -8.50 -5.30 -8.06
CA TRP A 878 -8.06 -4.23 -8.94
C TRP A 878 -8.06 -4.72 -10.39
N HIS A 879 -8.75 -3.99 -11.28
CA HIS A 879 -9.11 -4.45 -12.63
C HIS A 879 -7.93 -4.81 -13.57
N ARG A 880 -6.67 -4.61 -13.14
CA ARG A 880 -5.44 -4.92 -13.89
C ARG A 880 -4.63 -6.09 -13.32
N THR A 881 -5.11 -6.73 -12.26
CA THR A 881 -4.50 -7.97 -11.72
C THR A 881 -4.99 -9.18 -12.51
N TYR A 882 -4.07 -10.10 -12.81
CA TYR A 882 -4.40 -11.35 -13.48
C TYR A 882 -3.51 -12.48 -12.98
N TRP A 883 -4.09 -13.61 -12.67
CA TRP A 883 -3.35 -14.87 -12.61
C TRP A 883 -3.08 -15.35 -14.02
N ILE A 884 -1.91 -15.92 -14.24
CA ILE A 884 -1.43 -16.41 -15.52
C ILE A 884 -0.93 -17.83 -15.34
N TYR A 885 -1.31 -18.73 -16.26
CA TYR A 885 -0.52 -19.93 -16.51
C TYR A 885 0.43 -19.64 -17.66
N GLY A 886 1.71 -19.47 -17.38
CA GLY A 886 2.71 -19.00 -18.35
C GLY A 886 4.07 -18.77 -17.69
N SER A 887 4.99 -18.14 -18.42
CA SER A 887 6.38 -17.91 -18.01
C SER A 887 6.70 -16.44 -17.67
N ARG A 888 5.86 -15.49 -18.12
CA ARG A 888 6.08 -14.05 -17.91
C ARG A 888 4.80 -13.24 -18.06
N PHE A 889 4.73 -12.14 -17.31
CA PHE A 889 3.68 -11.14 -17.40
C PHE A 889 4.24 -9.81 -17.92
N LEU A 890 3.44 -9.09 -18.69
CA LEU A 890 3.80 -7.75 -19.19
C LEU A 890 2.93 -6.71 -18.50
N GLY A 891 3.57 -5.79 -17.77
CA GLY A 891 2.94 -4.65 -17.13
C GLY A 891 2.78 -3.43 -18.03
N GLY A 892 2.25 -2.36 -17.42
CA GLY A 892 2.08 -1.04 -18.03
C GLY A 892 0.98 -1.00 -19.08
N TRP A 893 0.87 0.12 -19.81
CA TRP A 893 -0.07 0.33 -20.93
C TRP A 893 0.02 -0.90 -21.87
N ALA A 894 0.85 -0.99 -22.90
CA ALA A 894 0.80 -2.12 -23.85
C ALA A 894 0.79 -3.59 -23.29
N GLY A 895 1.19 -3.87 -22.05
CA GLY A 895 1.31 -5.21 -21.47
C GLY A 895 0.05 -5.82 -20.85
N TYR A 896 -0.55 -5.21 -19.81
CA TYR A 896 -1.54 -5.94 -18.99
C TYR A 896 -2.83 -6.27 -19.73
N SER A 897 -3.17 -5.53 -20.78
CA SER A 897 -4.34 -5.84 -21.62
C SER A 897 -4.07 -7.01 -22.58
N GLN A 898 -2.82 -7.45 -22.73
CA GLN A 898 -2.45 -8.68 -23.44
C GLN A 898 -2.46 -9.89 -22.51
N ALA A 899 -2.47 -9.69 -21.19
CA ALA A 899 -2.69 -10.75 -20.22
C ALA A 899 -4.01 -11.47 -20.55
N GLY A 900 -3.99 -12.81 -20.60
CA GLY A 900 -5.15 -13.62 -21.04
C GLY A 900 -5.36 -13.69 -22.55
N ARG A 901 -4.77 -12.78 -23.35
CA ARG A 901 -4.85 -12.85 -24.83
C ARG A 901 -3.85 -13.82 -25.45
N VAL A 902 -2.70 -13.97 -24.79
CA VAL A 902 -1.53 -14.67 -25.34
C VAL A 902 -1.17 -15.94 -24.58
N THR A 903 -1.70 -16.07 -23.36
CA THR A 903 -1.51 -17.21 -22.46
C THR A 903 -2.74 -17.31 -21.56
N PRO A 904 -3.16 -18.51 -21.11
CA PRO A 904 -4.32 -18.65 -20.23
C PRO A 904 -4.22 -17.71 -19.01
N GLY A 905 -5.22 -16.86 -18.83
CA GLY A 905 -5.17 -15.79 -17.85
C GLY A 905 -6.54 -15.33 -17.39
N GLY A 906 -6.66 -15.01 -16.11
CA GLY A 906 -7.94 -14.69 -15.45
C GLY A 906 -7.73 -14.03 -14.10
N LYS A 907 -8.81 -13.86 -13.34
CA LYS A 907 -8.76 -13.36 -11.96
C LYS A 907 -8.43 -14.45 -10.95
N ILE A 908 -8.86 -15.67 -11.25
CA ILE A 908 -8.51 -16.89 -10.52
C ILE A 908 -8.52 -18.04 -11.52
N LEU A 909 -7.56 -18.96 -11.39
CA LEU A 909 -7.36 -20.10 -12.30
C LEU A 909 -7.31 -21.41 -11.50
N CYS A 910 -7.63 -22.53 -12.13
CA CYS A 910 -7.21 -23.87 -11.70
C CYS A 910 -6.83 -24.70 -12.93
N PHE A 911 -6.12 -25.82 -12.78
CA PHE A 911 -5.64 -26.58 -13.93
C PHE A 911 -5.41 -28.07 -13.64
N ASP A 912 -5.57 -28.89 -14.67
CA ASP A 912 -5.13 -30.30 -14.69
C ASP A 912 -3.88 -30.46 -15.56
N ASP A 913 -3.47 -31.67 -15.93
CA ASP A 913 -2.26 -31.90 -16.74
C ASP A 913 -2.32 -31.30 -18.14
N THR A 914 -3.51 -31.06 -18.68
CA THR A 914 -3.74 -30.67 -20.08
C THR A 914 -4.38 -29.29 -20.25
N LYS A 915 -5.22 -28.87 -19.30
CA LYS A 915 -6.11 -27.72 -19.42
C LYS A 915 -6.02 -26.78 -18.23
N VAL A 916 -6.28 -25.52 -18.52
CA VAL A 916 -6.50 -24.44 -17.56
C VAL A 916 -7.98 -24.06 -17.59
N TYR A 917 -8.53 -23.79 -16.42
CA TYR A 917 -9.87 -23.31 -16.19
C TYR A 917 -9.78 -21.98 -15.45
N GLY A 918 -10.63 -21.02 -15.80
CA GLY A 918 -10.53 -19.70 -15.21
C GLY A 918 -11.84 -18.96 -15.13
N PHE A 919 -11.92 -18.09 -14.13
CA PHE A 919 -12.83 -16.96 -14.12
C PHE A 919 -12.03 -15.71 -14.48
N GLY A 920 -12.45 -14.96 -15.48
CA GLY A 920 -11.68 -13.83 -15.97
C GLY A 920 -12.48 -12.90 -16.86
N ARG A 921 -11.83 -11.83 -17.31
CA ARG A 921 -12.45 -10.83 -18.19
C ARG A 921 -12.64 -11.44 -19.58
N LYS A 922 -13.77 -11.21 -20.25
CA LYS A 922 -13.94 -11.74 -21.60
C LYS A 922 -12.92 -11.12 -22.57
N PRO A 923 -12.44 -11.87 -23.58
CA PRO A 923 -11.43 -11.43 -24.52
C PRO A 923 -11.66 -10.04 -25.13
N GLU A 924 -12.89 -9.76 -25.57
CA GLU A 924 -13.31 -8.50 -26.18
C GLU A 924 -13.25 -7.29 -25.23
N PHE A 925 -13.22 -7.52 -23.91
CA PHE A 925 -13.12 -6.48 -22.89
C PHE A 925 -11.71 -6.34 -22.32
N TYR A 926 -10.71 -7.09 -22.79
CA TYR A 926 -9.31 -6.82 -22.47
C TYR A 926 -8.87 -5.49 -23.09
N ARG A 927 -9.05 -4.39 -22.37
CA ARG A 927 -8.66 -3.04 -22.79
C ARG A 927 -8.21 -2.23 -21.58
N TRP A 928 -7.78 -1.01 -21.87
CA TRP A 928 -7.26 -0.05 -20.89
C TRP A 928 -8.23 0.25 -19.75
N THR A 929 -9.51 0.39 -20.09
CA THR A 929 -10.57 0.99 -19.25
C THR A 929 -11.81 0.08 -19.20
N THR A 930 -12.79 0.45 -18.38
CA THR A 930 -14.18 -0.05 -18.41
C THR A 930 -14.88 0.08 -19.78
N PRO A 931 -16.03 -0.60 -19.99
CA PRO A 931 -16.67 -1.58 -19.11
C PRO A 931 -15.91 -2.92 -18.95
N LEU A 932 -16.15 -3.60 -17.84
CA LEU A 932 -15.70 -4.95 -17.48
C LEU A 932 -16.85 -5.96 -17.73
N LYS A 933 -16.54 -7.16 -18.21
CA LYS A 933 -17.46 -8.31 -18.18
C LYS A 933 -16.66 -9.57 -18.02
N HIS A 934 -17.14 -10.48 -17.18
CA HIS A 934 -16.43 -11.70 -16.84
C HIS A 934 -17.13 -12.94 -17.39
N HIS A 935 -16.38 -14.03 -17.49
CA HIS A 935 -16.88 -15.35 -17.86
C HIS A 935 -16.06 -16.44 -17.19
N LEU A 936 -16.64 -17.64 -17.12
CA LEU A 936 -15.89 -18.88 -16.92
C LEU A 936 -15.43 -19.42 -18.27
N TRP A 937 -14.26 -20.05 -18.30
CA TRP A 937 -13.69 -20.60 -19.53
C TRP A 937 -12.75 -21.77 -19.24
N SER A 938 -12.47 -22.55 -20.30
CA SER A 938 -11.38 -23.53 -20.34
C SER A 938 -10.49 -23.29 -21.55
N ALA A 939 -9.19 -23.54 -21.42
CA ALA A 939 -8.21 -23.54 -22.51
C ALA A 939 -7.18 -24.65 -22.29
N PHE A 940 -6.42 -25.03 -23.32
CA PHE A 940 -5.24 -25.89 -23.13
C PHE A 940 -4.09 -25.13 -22.45
N LYS A 941 -3.26 -25.84 -21.67
CA LYS A 941 -2.06 -25.27 -21.02
C LYS A 941 -1.05 -24.71 -22.03
N SER A 942 -0.81 -25.47 -23.09
CA SER A 942 0.05 -25.03 -24.19
C SER A 942 -0.83 -24.65 -25.38
N PRO A 943 -0.79 -23.40 -25.86
CA PRO A 943 -1.38 -23.06 -27.13
C PRO A 943 -0.48 -23.66 -28.23
N GLU A 944 -0.72 -24.92 -28.63
CA GLU A 944 -0.44 -25.28 -30.02
C GLU A 944 -1.11 -24.18 -30.86
N ALA A 945 -0.36 -23.55 -31.77
CA ALA A 945 -0.71 -22.28 -32.42
C ALA A 945 -2.06 -22.29 -33.16
N GLN A 946 -3.17 -22.33 -32.43
CA GLN A 946 -4.52 -22.20 -32.91
C GLN A 946 -4.92 -20.76 -32.66
N ARG A 947 -4.77 -19.94 -33.70
CA ARG A 947 -5.31 -18.58 -33.68
C ARG A 947 -6.83 -18.68 -33.54
N SER A 948 -7.39 -18.12 -32.48
CA SER A 948 -8.83 -17.89 -32.44
C SER A 948 -9.19 -16.70 -33.33
N ALA A 949 -10.44 -16.63 -33.77
CA ALA A 949 -10.93 -15.51 -34.57
C ALA A 949 -10.71 -14.19 -33.81
N GLY A 950 -10.08 -13.20 -34.45
CA GLY A 950 -9.84 -11.88 -33.87
C GLY A 950 -8.42 -11.60 -33.32
N GLY A 951 -7.47 -12.52 -33.50
CA GLY A 951 -6.04 -12.25 -33.20
C GLY A 951 -5.57 -12.58 -31.78
N PHE A 952 -6.38 -13.30 -31.00
CA PHE A 952 -5.95 -13.89 -29.73
C PHE A 952 -5.20 -15.21 -29.97
N ARG A 953 -4.21 -15.53 -29.12
CA ARG A 953 -3.45 -16.80 -29.19
C ARG A 953 -4.01 -17.87 -28.24
N VAL A 954 -4.87 -17.48 -27.30
CA VAL A 954 -5.60 -18.43 -26.45
C VAL A 954 -6.91 -18.78 -27.14
N ALA A 955 -7.07 -20.06 -27.48
CA ALA A 955 -8.34 -20.62 -27.92
C ALA A 955 -9.07 -21.22 -26.71
N HIS A 956 -10.27 -20.72 -26.42
CA HIS A 956 -11.10 -21.31 -25.37
C HIS A 956 -11.82 -22.54 -25.90
N ASN A 957 -11.72 -23.66 -25.17
CA ASN A 957 -12.47 -24.89 -25.42
C ASN A 957 -13.97 -24.67 -25.27
N TRP A 958 -14.35 -23.87 -24.28
CA TRP A 958 -15.70 -23.39 -24.04
C TRP A 958 -15.62 -22.09 -23.22
N THR A 959 -16.71 -21.30 -23.28
CA THR A 959 -16.90 -20.10 -22.47
C THR A 959 -18.32 -20.06 -21.94
N LYS A 960 -18.50 -19.60 -20.69
CA LYS A 960 -19.79 -19.51 -20.02
C LYS A 960 -19.94 -18.16 -19.34
N ASP A 961 -20.96 -17.41 -19.74
CA ASP A 961 -21.34 -16.19 -19.04
C ASP A 961 -21.80 -16.52 -17.62
N THR A 962 -21.40 -15.68 -16.68
CA THR A 962 -21.59 -15.91 -15.25
C THR A 962 -22.51 -14.89 -14.63
N ALA A 963 -23.33 -15.32 -13.68
CA ALA A 963 -24.13 -14.45 -12.81
C ALA A 963 -23.47 -14.26 -11.44
N LEU A 964 -22.27 -14.85 -11.24
CA LEU A 964 -21.47 -14.71 -10.05
C LEU A 964 -20.08 -14.17 -10.38
N PHE A 965 -19.53 -13.42 -9.45
CA PHE A 965 -18.17 -12.92 -9.52
C PHE A 965 -17.25 -13.86 -8.73
N ALA A 966 -16.62 -14.83 -9.40
CA ALA A 966 -16.03 -15.99 -8.73
C ALA A 966 -14.84 -15.61 -7.84
N ARG A 967 -15.01 -15.71 -6.52
CA ARG A 967 -13.95 -15.53 -5.51
C ARG A 967 -13.23 -16.82 -5.18
N ALA A 968 -13.87 -17.97 -5.36
CA ALA A 968 -13.27 -19.28 -5.18
C ALA A 968 -13.52 -20.15 -6.42
N LEU A 969 -12.51 -20.90 -6.85
CA LEU A 969 -12.53 -21.76 -8.03
C LEU A 969 -11.72 -23.04 -7.76
N LEU A 970 -12.32 -24.20 -7.97
CA LEU A 970 -11.69 -25.51 -7.71
C LEU A 970 -12.13 -26.54 -8.74
N LEU A 971 -11.20 -27.38 -9.20
CA LEU A 971 -11.46 -28.52 -10.09
C LEU A 971 -11.44 -29.82 -9.29
N ALA A 972 -12.42 -30.71 -9.48
CA ALA A 972 -12.44 -32.04 -8.90
C ALA A 972 -13.17 -33.02 -9.80
N ASP A 973 -12.51 -34.11 -10.21
CA ASP A 973 -13.06 -35.21 -11.04
C ASP A 973 -13.93 -34.72 -12.23
N GLY A 974 -13.37 -33.83 -13.05
CA GLY A 974 -14.06 -33.28 -14.23
C GLY A 974 -15.20 -32.29 -13.91
N THR A 975 -15.37 -31.88 -12.65
CA THR A 975 -16.33 -30.86 -12.21
C THR A 975 -15.60 -29.62 -11.72
N LEU A 976 -16.03 -28.46 -12.19
CA LEU A 976 -15.53 -27.15 -11.79
C LEU A 976 -16.51 -26.51 -10.81
N PHE A 977 -16.03 -26.15 -9.62
CA PHE A 977 -16.78 -25.49 -8.56
C PHE A 977 -16.40 -24.02 -8.51
N ALA A 978 -17.40 -23.13 -8.53
CA ALA A 978 -17.20 -21.69 -8.45
C ALA A 978 -18.16 -21.06 -7.44
N ALA A 979 -17.67 -20.16 -6.61
CA ALA A 979 -18.54 -19.38 -5.73
C ALA A 979 -18.06 -17.94 -5.54
N GLY A 980 -19.00 -17.05 -5.27
CA GLY A 980 -18.74 -15.62 -5.09
C GLY A 980 -20.02 -14.80 -4.99
N PRO A 981 -19.93 -13.48 -4.80
CA PRO A 981 -21.09 -12.60 -4.80
C PRO A 981 -21.80 -12.57 -6.16
N GLU A 982 -23.07 -12.18 -6.15
CA GLU A 982 -23.86 -11.98 -7.37
C GLU A 982 -23.25 -10.85 -8.24
N ASP A 983 -23.18 -11.08 -9.55
CA ASP A 983 -22.88 -10.06 -10.57
C ASP A 983 -24.20 -9.56 -11.15
N LEU A 984 -24.74 -8.51 -10.54
CA LEU A 984 -26.04 -7.90 -10.85
C LEU A 984 -25.94 -6.88 -12.01
N VAL A 985 -24.73 -6.41 -12.30
CA VAL A 985 -24.49 -5.27 -13.18
C VAL A 985 -23.83 -5.68 -14.49
N ASP A 986 -24.55 -5.52 -15.59
CA ASP A 986 -23.96 -5.61 -16.94
C ASP A 986 -23.29 -4.28 -17.30
N GLU A 987 -22.02 -4.09 -16.89
CA GLU A 987 -21.29 -2.84 -17.13
C GLU A 987 -21.32 -2.36 -18.59
N PRO A 988 -21.20 -3.23 -19.62
CA PRO A 988 -21.36 -2.81 -21.02
C PRO A 988 -22.68 -2.11 -21.33
N ARG A 989 -23.76 -2.50 -20.65
CA ARG A 989 -25.09 -1.92 -20.83
C ARG A 989 -25.27 -0.63 -20.02
N ILE A 990 -24.79 -0.60 -18.78
CA ILE A 990 -24.93 0.58 -17.92
C ILE A 990 -23.91 1.68 -18.25
N GLY A 991 -22.71 1.32 -18.72
CA GLY A 991 -21.63 2.17 -19.22
C GLY A 991 -21.68 3.63 -18.76
N ARG A 992 -22.01 4.55 -19.67
CA ARG A 992 -22.07 6.01 -19.42
C ARG A 992 -23.44 6.49 -18.91
N ARG A 993 -24.36 5.58 -18.59
CA ARG A 993 -25.74 5.83 -18.14
C ARG A 993 -25.90 5.63 -16.62
N ILE A 994 -24.86 5.94 -15.84
CA ILE A 994 -24.87 5.69 -14.39
C ILE A 994 -25.93 6.51 -13.62
N ASP A 995 -26.38 7.65 -14.17
CA ASP A 995 -27.44 8.48 -13.56
C ASP A 995 -28.83 8.17 -14.13
N ALA A 996 -28.96 7.16 -15.00
CA ALA A 996 -30.27 6.77 -15.51
C ALA A 996 -31.13 6.22 -14.37
N GLU A 997 -32.44 6.44 -14.44
CA GLU A 997 -33.40 5.96 -13.43
C GLU A 997 -33.19 4.47 -13.12
N GLY A 998 -33.05 4.13 -11.84
CA GLY A 998 -32.82 2.76 -11.35
C GLY A 998 -31.36 2.27 -11.38
N VAL A 999 -30.44 2.96 -12.07
CA VAL A 999 -29.02 2.55 -12.12
C VAL A 999 -28.26 2.83 -10.82
N PRO A 1000 -28.41 3.98 -10.15
CA PRO A 1000 -27.79 4.23 -8.85
C PRO A 1000 -28.17 3.17 -7.80
N GLU A 1001 -29.45 2.79 -7.75
CA GLU A 1001 -29.96 1.75 -6.84
C GLU A 1001 -29.33 0.38 -7.17
N LEU A 1002 -29.26 0.03 -8.45
CA LEU A 1002 -28.61 -1.21 -8.90
C LEU A 1002 -27.11 -1.23 -8.55
N LEU A 1003 -26.40 -0.11 -8.68
CA LEU A 1003 -24.98 0.01 -8.31
C LEU A 1003 -24.78 -0.13 -6.79
N ALA A 1004 -25.69 0.42 -5.98
CA ALA A 1004 -25.68 0.22 -4.53
C ALA A 1004 -25.97 -1.23 -4.15
N GLU A 1005 -26.89 -1.91 -4.84
CA GLU A 1005 -27.13 -3.35 -4.67
C GLU A 1005 -25.91 -4.19 -5.06
N GLN A 1006 -25.21 -3.83 -6.14
CA GLN A 1006 -23.97 -4.48 -6.56
C GLN A 1006 -22.85 -4.32 -5.53
N GLU A 1007 -22.69 -3.11 -4.96
CA GLU A 1007 -21.75 -2.89 -3.86
C GLU A 1007 -22.11 -3.74 -2.64
N ALA A 1008 -23.40 -3.79 -2.27
CA ALA A 1008 -23.88 -4.64 -1.18
C ALA A 1008 -23.59 -6.14 -1.43
N ALA A 1009 -23.70 -6.61 -2.67
CA ALA A 1009 -23.30 -7.96 -3.07
C ALA A 1009 -21.80 -8.18 -2.85
N PHE A 1010 -20.94 -7.27 -3.32
CA PHE A 1010 -19.48 -7.38 -3.14
C PHE A 1010 -19.05 -7.35 -1.66
N LEU A 1011 -19.78 -6.62 -0.82
CA LEU A 1011 -19.58 -6.59 0.63
C LEU A 1011 -20.18 -7.82 1.35
N GLY A 1012 -20.71 -8.81 0.62
CA GLY A 1012 -21.27 -10.04 1.16
C GLY A 1012 -22.64 -9.89 1.81
N LYS A 1013 -23.27 -8.71 1.77
CA LYS A 1013 -24.56 -8.42 2.43
C LYS A 1013 -25.75 -9.15 1.80
N ARG A 1014 -25.56 -9.75 0.62
CA ARG A 1014 -26.60 -10.49 -0.14
C ARG A 1014 -26.38 -12.00 -0.19
N GLY A 1015 -25.42 -12.51 0.58
CA GLY A 1015 -24.89 -13.86 0.41
C GLY A 1015 -24.13 -14.00 -0.90
N GLY A 1016 -24.03 -15.21 -1.42
CA GLY A 1016 -23.35 -15.52 -2.67
C GLY A 1016 -24.10 -16.53 -3.53
N LEU A 1017 -23.50 -16.86 -4.67
CA LEU A 1017 -23.90 -17.96 -5.53
C LEU A 1017 -22.82 -19.03 -5.52
N PHE A 1018 -23.25 -20.28 -5.68
CA PHE A 1018 -22.41 -21.45 -5.82
C PHE A 1018 -22.84 -22.21 -7.07
N TRP A 1019 -21.90 -22.40 -7.99
CA TRP A 1019 -22.08 -23.06 -9.28
C TRP A 1019 -21.22 -24.30 -9.36
N THR A 1020 -21.77 -25.34 -9.97
CA THR A 1020 -21.03 -26.51 -10.44
C THR A 1020 -21.16 -26.64 -11.93
N VAL A 1021 -20.05 -26.88 -12.61
CA VAL A 1021 -19.95 -26.84 -14.07
C VAL A 1021 -19.20 -28.08 -14.55
N ASP A 1022 -19.69 -28.76 -15.59
CA ASP A 1022 -18.93 -29.83 -16.23
C ASP A 1022 -17.68 -29.21 -16.88
N ALA A 1023 -16.50 -29.59 -16.41
CA ALA A 1023 -15.25 -28.99 -16.85
C ALA A 1023 -14.93 -29.29 -18.32
N ARG A 1024 -15.53 -30.32 -18.92
CA ARG A 1024 -15.30 -30.68 -20.33
C ARG A 1024 -16.15 -29.83 -21.27
N THR A 1025 -17.41 -29.57 -20.90
CA THR A 1025 -18.39 -28.91 -21.79
C THR A 1025 -18.68 -27.45 -21.41
N GLY A 1026 -18.44 -27.05 -20.16
CA GLY A 1026 -18.88 -25.76 -19.63
C GLY A 1026 -20.37 -25.69 -19.29
N GLU A 1027 -21.06 -26.84 -19.30
CA GLU A 1027 -22.47 -26.95 -18.94
C GLU A 1027 -22.67 -26.76 -17.44
N LEU A 1028 -23.67 -25.97 -17.04
CA LEU A 1028 -24.00 -25.74 -15.64
C LEU A 1028 -24.75 -26.97 -15.12
N LEU A 1029 -24.16 -27.67 -14.15
CA LEU A 1029 -24.73 -28.87 -13.54
C LEU A 1029 -25.67 -28.52 -12.38
N ALA A 1030 -25.27 -27.57 -11.53
CA ALA A 1030 -26.09 -27.03 -10.45
C ALA A 1030 -25.77 -25.56 -10.19
N SER A 1031 -26.75 -24.84 -9.63
CA SER A 1031 -26.60 -23.47 -9.16
C SER A 1031 -27.48 -23.26 -7.94
N ARG A 1032 -26.88 -22.77 -6.84
CA ARG A 1032 -27.60 -22.49 -5.59
C ARG A 1032 -27.17 -21.17 -5.00
N LYS A 1033 -28.09 -20.54 -4.25
CA LYS A 1033 -27.75 -19.45 -3.35
C LYS A 1033 -27.08 -20.00 -2.10
N ILE A 1034 -26.09 -19.28 -1.59
CA ILE A 1034 -25.40 -19.55 -0.34
C ILE A 1034 -25.48 -18.32 0.54
N ASP A 1035 -25.57 -18.52 1.85
CA ASP A 1035 -25.75 -17.40 2.80
C ASP A 1035 -24.48 -16.60 3.00
N ARG A 1036 -23.32 -17.14 2.60
CA ARG A 1036 -21.99 -16.59 2.89
C ARG A 1036 -21.16 -16.52 1.64
N VAL A 1037 -20.37 -15.46 1.52
CA VAL A 1037 -19.42 -15.27 0.41
C VAL A 1037 -18.07 -15.88 0.79
N PRO A 1038 -17.42 -16.66 -0.08
CA PRO A 1038 -16.08 -17.17 0.20
C PRO A 1038 -15.04 -16.05 0.31
N VAL A 1039 -14.04 -16.27 1.16
CA VAL A 1039 -12.78 -15.51 1.05
C VAL A 1039 -12.17 -15.71 -0.33
N PHE A 1040 -11.23 -14.84 -0.73
CA PHE A 1040 -10.56 -15.02 -2.02
C PHE A 1040 -9.77 -16.33 -2.00
N ASP A 1041 -9.96 -17.15 -3.02
CA ASP A 1041 -9.47 -18.51 -3.13
C ASP A 1041 -9.87 -19.43 -1.96
N GLY A 1042 -11.08 -19.24 -1.43
CA GLY A 1042 -11.52 -19.85 -0.18
C GLY A 1042 -11.92 -21.33 -0.21
N PHE A 1043 -11.61 -22.09 -1.27
CA PHE A 1043 -12.00 -23.50 -1.38
C PHE A 1043 -10.86 -24.49 -1.05
N ALA A 1044 -11.24 -25.64 -0.49
CA ALA A 1044 -10.43 -26.86 -0.46
C ALA A 1044 -11.34 -28.07 -0.66
N ALA A 1045 -10.81 -29.18 -1.16
CA ALA A 1045 -11.58 -30.41 -1.28
C ALA A 1045 -10.73 -31.63 -0.96
N ALA A 1046 -11.29 -32.52 -0.15
CA ALA A 1046 -10.65 -33.77 0.23
C ALA A 1046 -11.71 -34.82 0.57
N ARG A 1047 -11.41 -36.09 0.31
CA ARG A 1047 -12.21 -37.25 0.76
C ARG A 1047 -13.73 -37.08 0.54
N ASN A 1048 -14.09 -36.77 -0.71
CA ASN A 1048 -15.47 -36.57 -1.18
C ASN A 1048 -16.23 -35.37 -0.61
N ARG A 1049 -15.53 -34.41 0.00
CA ARG A 1049 -16.11 -33.20 0.59
C ARG A 1049 -15.48 -31.94 0.02
N LEU A 1050 -16.28 -30.88 -0.04
CA LEU A 1050 -15.85 -29.52 -0.38
C LEU A 1050 -15.93 -28.64 0.85
N TYR A 1051 -14.90 -27.83 1.08
CA TYR A 1051 -14.79 -26.93 2.21
C TYR A 1051 -14.65 -25.49 1.72
N MET A 1052 -15.26 -24.56 2.43
CA MET A 1052 -15.26 -23.13 2.10
C MET A 1052 -14.98 -22.29 3.35
N ALA A 1053 -13.94 -21.47 3.31
CA ALA A 1053 -13.75 -20.37 4.26
C ALA A 1053 -14.51 -19.13 3.77
N ALA A 1054 -15.26 -18.48 4.65
CA ALA A 1054 -16.13 -17.36 4.34
C ALA A 1054 -15.61 -16.01 4.89
N THR A 1055 -16.01 -14.91 4.24
CA THR A 1055 -15.57 -13.55 4.59
C THR A 1055 -16.04 -13.07 5.97
N ASP A 1056 -16.99 -13.77 6.59
CA ASP A 1056 -17.55 -13.48 7.91
C ASP A 1056 -16.94 -14.33 9.04
N GLY A 1057 -15.88 -15.09 8.75
CA GLY A 1057 -15.18 -15.88 9.76
C GLY A 1057 -15.70 -17.30 9.94
N ALA A 1058 -16.59 -17.79 9.06
CA ALA A 1058 -17.09 -19.16 9.10
C ALA A 1058 -16.31 -20.11 8.17
N VAL A 1059 -16.25 -21.39 8.55
CA VAL A 1059 -15.87 -22.51 7.68
C VAL A 1059 -17.10 -23.37 7.45
N VAL A 1060 -17.38 -23.71 6.20
CA VAL A 1060 -18.54 -24.48 5.76
C VAL A 1060 -18.06 -25.74 5.05
N CYS A 1061 -18.63 -26.89 5.37
CA CYS A 1061 -18.43 -28.13 4.64
C CYS A 1061 -19.67 -28.49 3.82
N PHE A 1062 -19.44 -28.99 2.61
CA PHE A 1062 -20.44 -29.56 1.72
C PHE A 1062 -20.10 -31.02 1.41
N ALA A 1063 -21.11 -31.88 1.38
CA ALA A 1063 -20.98 -33.31 1.11
C ALA A 1063 -22.17 -33.81 0.27
N GLY A 1064 -21.99 -34.92 -0.45
CA GLY A 1064 -23.11 -35.65 -1.05
C GLY A 1064 -23.95 -36.38 0.01
N GLU A 1065 -25.17 -36.80 -0.38
CA GLU A 1065 -26.01 -37.69 0.43
C GLU A 1065 -25.34 -39.05 0.72
#